data_AF-A0A8H6W4F2-F1
#
_entry.id   AF-A0A8H6W4F2-F1
#
_cell.length_a   1.000
_cell.length_b   1.000
_cell.length_c   1.000
_cell.angle_alpha   90.00
_cell.angle_beta   90.00
_cell.angle_gamma   90.00
#
_symmetry.space_group_name_H-M   'P 1'
#
loop_
_entity.id
_entity.type
_entity.pdbx_description
1 polymer ?
#
loop_
_entity_poly.entity_id
_entity_poly.type
_entity_poly.pdbx_seq_one_letter_code
_entity_poly.pdbx_strand_id
1 'polypeptide(L)'
;MACSSEFISGAFESKEPRKRVERASTYFNAIFLARLLLFLLFLEAQGGALSEQAKKHWLTLQLEPQRIEGDPFGDADPFEDLSRILLKHDSGSLPREIENTLAKIQVIIGHEPLFLVLDEASDAIDLFSGCNLGDTSALQIALQTWMAVTNNTCPIICAGIAIPPEKFVHGAGSDFQWTSDTGAFDDPIRQGEYVARFLPPTLRNSPEGRFLIARAWRWLRGRHRVTATFVETLIEHFLDEPHRHLDRFIHRLLGFQPVDALTYTRAEPIKEKVQLNFDPLPFTLLPAEYHQHFLQVLYRYMATHAASPPLGSEHVSLIYRGFARFSDKHLSRIALDEPHILLMVARNLFPYPTVPIYGVPHRNPATFIKCLHMNTPQTSEALSQCLVFYITQGLAQGRPLRHIFTFPRHVLQWARQTAELVRFHRLESGEVSWSPVTANEFEQFRPLAYRATSTEETLSWMEHRVGTAFCLTCLPNVDLMFVVRLVDGTFILVALKAIVTEEPFDFSRLQAIFSAMQVDNLSMNLNDAMQLRLKFALDSLPNPTGFQCNFLPAVSSFPDGAHFRVDDDMAQNINGTVLDIAALRLRSGQIMQMDFFDAIVSGVLAGHPRKSDRELDDSTLHTSHMRQPHPQTWPEACWDGPIEIEEQFERNDSNINLERRLVNKGVNRSQGTRDSSLWTGRKVSRQRNKPVSRATKGDDEPSRR
;
A
#
# COMPACT_ATOMS: atom_id res chain seq x y z
N MET A 1 -21.17 -20.27 3.48
CA MET A 1 -21.06 -21.74 3.72
C MET A 1 -20.53 -22.06 5.12
N ALA A 2 -20.79 -21.23 6.14
CA ALA A 2 -20.25 -21.45 7.47
C ALA A 2 -21.04 -22.56 8.19
N CYS A 3 -20.45 -23.74 8.35
CA CYS A 3 -20.98 -24.77 9.24
C CYS A 3 -19.94 -25.13 10.29
N SER A 4 -20.40 -25.63 11.43
CA SER A 4 -19.53 -26.00 12.56
C SER A 4 -18.41 -26.98 12.16
N SER A 5 -17.18 -26.68 12.61
CA SER A 5 -15.97 -27.48 12.33
C SER A 5 -16.05 -28.93 12.80
N GLU A 6 -16.88 -29.22 13.81
CA GLU A 6 -17.08 -30.56 14.36
C GLU A 6 -17.77 -31.49 13.37
N PHE A 7 -18.68 -30.98 12.55
CA PHE A 7 -19.35 -31.77 11.53
C PHE A 7 -18.40 -32.12 10.38
N ILE A 8 -17.50 -31.19 10.04
CA ILE A 8 -16.47 -31.38 9.03
C ILE A 8 -15.47 -32.47 9.44
N SER A 9 -15.08 -32.57 10.71
CA SER A 9 -14.10 -33.59 11.13
C SER A 9 -14.60 -35.03 10.97
N GLY A 10 -15.87 -35.32 11.30
CA GLY A 10 -16.40 -36.69 11.23
C GLY A 10 -16.72 -37.16 9.80
N ALA A 11 -17.06 -36.24 8.90
CA ALA A 11 -17.44 -36.58 7.54
C ALA A 11 -16.25 -37.06 6.67
N PHE A 12 -15.01 -36.68 7.00
CA PHE A 12 -13.85 -36.87 6.12
C PHE A 12 -12.82 -37.92 6.58
N GLU A 13 -13.14 -38.78 7.55
CA GLU A 13 -12.24 -39.83 8.06
C GLU A 13 -11.92 -40.97 7.05
N SER A 14 -12.55 -40.99 5.87
CA SER A 14 -12.27 -42.00 4.85
C SER A 14 -10.88 -41.83 4.24
N LYS A 15 -10.10 -42.91 4.20
CA LYS A 15 -8.79 -42.95 3.52
C LYS A 15 -8.90 -42.80 2.00
N GLU A 16 -10.03 -43.16 1.40
CA GLU A 16 -10.24 -43.09 -0.05
C GLU A 16 -10.72 -41.68 -0.47
N PRO A 17 -10.00 -40.99 -1.39
CA PRO A 17 -10.40 -39.67 -1.92
C PRO A 17 -11.80 -39.67 -2.54
N ARG A 18 -12.16 -40.71 -3.29
CA ARG A 18 -13.46 -40.80 -3.95
C ARG A 18 -14.64 -40.75 -2.97
N LYS A 19 -14.58 -41.53 -1.88
CA LYS A 19 -15.60 -41.52 -0.82
C LYS A 19 -15.71 -40.14 -0.14
N ARG A 20 -14.60 -39.40 -0.04
CA ARG A 20 -14.60 -38.02 0.50
C ARG A 20 -15.32 -37.05 -0.44
N VAL A 21 -15.08 -37.16 -1.75
CA VAL A 21 -15.80 -36.37 -2.77
C VAL A 21 -17.30 -36.69 -2.74
N GLU A 22 -17.70 -37.97 -2.70
CA GLU A 22 -19.10 -38.38 -2.64
C GLU A 22 -19.82 -37.84 -1.38
N ARG A 23 -19.14 -37.84 -0.23
CA ARG A 23 -19.65 -37.24 1.01
C ARG A 23 -19.75 -35.72 0.91
N ALA A 24 -18.75 -35.05 0.33
CA ALA A 24 -18.80 -33.61 0.09
C ALA A 24 -19.95 -33.23 -0.86
N SER A 25 -20.20 -34.00 -1.93
CA SER A 25 -21.36 -33.80 -2.81
C SER A 25 -22.68 -33.98 -2.07
N THR A 26 -22.80 -35.01 -1.23
CA THR A 26 -23.99 -35.22 -0.38
C THR A 26 -24.23 -34.02 0.53
N TYR A 27 -23.15 -33.50 1.13
CA TYR A 27 -23.16 -32.32 1.96
C TYR A 27 -23.65 -31.06 1.22
N PHE A 28 -23.09 -30.79 0.05
CA PHE A 28 -23.51 -29.64 -0.77
C PHE A 28 -24.94 -29.78 -1.31
N ASN A 29 -25.42 -30.99 -1.59
CA ASN A 29 -26.82 -31.23 -1.94
C ASN A 29 -27.77 -30.91 -0.78
N ALA A 30 -27.42 -31.31 0.46
CA ALA A 30 -28.25 -30.99 1.61
C ALA A 30 -28.33 -29.48 1.87
N ILE A 31 -27.19 -28.76 1.76
CA ILE A 31 -27.17 -27.30 1.86
C ILE A 31 -28.07 -26.65 0.81
N PHE A 32 -27.97 -27.13 -0.44
CA PHE A 32 -28.73 -26.55 -1.53
C PHE A 32 -30.23 -26.83 -1.36
N LEU A 33 -30.60 -28.06 -1.03
CA LEU A 33 -31.99 -28.43 -0.78
C LEU A 33 -32.58 -27.64 0.41
N ALA A 34 -31.84 -27.46 1.51
CA ALA A 34 -32.29 -26.65 2.63
C ALA A 34 -32.63 -25.22 2.21
N ARG A 35 -31.76 -24.59 1.40
CA ARG A 35 -31.99 -23.24 0.86
C ARG A 35 -33.21 -23.19 -0.04
N LEU A 36 -33.39 -24.18 -0.92
CA LEU A 36 -34.53 -24.25 -1.83
C LEU A 36 -35.85 -24.47 -1.09
N LEU A 37 -35.87 -25.32 -0.06
CA LEU A 37 -37.07 -25.56 0.74
C LEU A 37 -37.49 -24.30 1.51
N LEU A 38 -36.54 -23.62 2.14
CA LEU A 38 -36.82 -22.34 2.83
C LEU A 38 -37.26 -21.25 1.83
N PHE A 39 -36.68 -21.23 0.63
CA PHE A 39 -37.12 -20.31 -0.42
C PHE A 39 -38.54 -20.62 -0.92
N LEU A 40 -38.86 -21.89 -1.12
CA LEU A 40 -40.20 -22.34 -1.49
C LEU A 40 -41.23 -21.92 -0.43
N LEU A 41 -40.94 -22.16 0.85
CA LEU A 41 -41.80 -21.73 1.95
C LEU A 41 -41.97 -20.20 1.98
N PHE A 42 -40.89 -19.45 1.73
CA PHE A 42 -40.96 -18.00 1.61
C PHE A 42 -41.89 -17.57 0.46
N LEU A 43 -41.75 -18.17 -0.73
CA LEU A 43 -42.58 -17.86 -1.89
C LEU A 43 -44.06 -18.18 -1.67
N GLU A 44 -44.35 -19.33 -1.04
CA GLU A 44 -45.71 -19.72 -0.65
C GLU A 44 -46.31 -18.72 0.34
N ALA A 45 -45.54 -18.27 1.33
CA ALA A 45 -45.97 -17.26 2.29
C ALA A 45 -46.22 -15.87 1.67
N GLN A 46 -45.51 -15.52 0.59
CA GLN A 46 -45.76 -14.29 -0.17
C GLN A 46 -46.95 -14.39 -1.15
N GLY A 47 -47.62 -15.55 -1.25
CA GLY A 47 -48.71 -15.77 -2.20
C GLY A 47 -48.25 -15.79 -3.66
N GLY A 48 -46.97 -16.11 -3.91
CA GLY A 48 -46.38 -16.29 -5.24
C GLY A 48 -45.98 -15.01 -6.00
N ALA A 49 -46.24 -13.81 -5.47
CA ALA A 49 -45.86 -12.57 -6.14
C ALA A 49 -44.43 -12.10 -5.74
N LEU A 50 -43.50 -12.10 -6.69
CA LEU A 50 -42.12 -11.62 -6.51
C LEU A 50 -42.01 -10.10 -6.68
N SER A 51 -42.54 -9.33 -5.73
CA SER A 51 -42.28 -7.88 -5.68
C SER A 51 -40.81 -7.58 -5.36
N GLU A 52 -40.32 -6.39 -5.74
CA GLU A 52 -38.98 -5.92 -5.35
C GLU A 52 -38.79 -5.90 -3.83
N GLN A 53 -39.85 -5.65 -3.07
CA GLN A 53 -39.82 -5.72 -1.61
C GLN A 53 -39.68 -7.16 -1.11
N ALA A 54 -40.37 -8.12 -1.71
CA ALA A 54 -40.20 -9.54 -1.40
C ALA A 54 -38.76 -10.01 -1.69
N LYS A 55 -38.17 -9.59 -2.82
CA LYS A 55 -36.75 -9.87 -3.13
C LYS A 55 -35.81 -9.32 -2.05
N LYS A 56 -36.05 -8.09 -1.56
CA LYS A 56 -35.28 -7.49 -0.46
C LYS A 56 -35.45 -8.25 0.86
N HIS A 57 -36.66 -8.68 1.19
CA HIS A 57 -36.90 -9.48 2.40
C HIS A 57 -36.19 -10.84 2.32
N TRP A 58 -36.26 -11.51 1.16
CA TRP A 58 -35.54 -12.77 0.94
C TRP A 58 -34.01 -12.59 1.05
N LEU A 59 -33.47 -11.51 0.49
CA LEU A 59 -32.05 -11.19 0.64
C LEU A 59 -31.68 -10.93 2.11
N THR A 60 -32.50 -10.16 2.83
CA THR A 60 -32.28 -9.86 4.25
C THR A 60 -32.28 -11.15 5.08
N LEU A 61 -33.22 -12.05 4.82
CA LEU A 61 -33.30 -13.37 5.46
C LEU A 61 -32.05 -14.22 5.22
N GLN A 62 -31.44 -14.14 4.03
CA GLN A 62 -30.20 -14.85 3.72
C GLN A 62 -28.96 -14.23 4.36
N LEU A 63 -28.92 -12.91 4.51
CA LEU A 63 -27.78 -12.18 5.08
C LEU A 63 -27.80 -12.21 6.61
N GLU A 64 -28.98 -12.19 7.21
CA GLU A 64 -29.19 -12.11 8.67
C GLU A 64 -30.18 -13.18 9.14
N PRO A 65 -29.91 -14.48 8.92
CA PRO A 65 -30.83 -15.56 9.24
C PRO A 65 -31.21 -15.62 10.73
N GLN A 66 -30.33 -15.11 11.60
CA GLN A 66 -30.55 -15.03 13.05
C GLN A 66 -31.60 -14.00 13.48
N ARG A 67 -31.99 -13.07 12.58
CA ARG A 67 -33.00 -12.03 12.88
C ARG A 67 -34.44 -12.52 12.76
N ILE A 68 -34.67 -13.77 12.36
CA ILE A 68 -36.02 -14.36 12.41
C ILE A 68 -36.42 -14.45 13.89
N GLU A 69 -37.31 -13.55 14.33
CA GLU A 69 -37.73 -13.39 15.72
C GLU A 69 -38.13 -14.71 16.38
N GLY A 70 -37.55 -15.02 17.56
CA GLY A 70 -38.02 -16.11 18.42
C GLY A 70 -36.95 -16.85 19.23
N ASP A 71 -35.67 -16.76 18.86
CA ASP A 71 -34.60 -17.35 19.65
C ASP A 71 -33.99 -16.31 20.61
N PRO A 72 -34.27 -16.37 21.93
CA PRO A 72 -33.65 -15.47 22.92
C PRO A 72 -32.13 -15.66 23.03
N PHE A 73 -31.57 -16.69 22.41
CA PHE A 73 -30.12 -16.95 22.38
C PHE A 73 -29.46 -16.51 21.06
N GLY A 74 -30.22 -16.21 20.01
CA GLY A 74 -29.72 -15.66 18.74
C GLY A 74 -28.73 -16.55 17.97
N ASP A 75 -28.66 -17.85 18.27
CA ASP A 75 -27.63 -18.75 17.76
C ASP A 75 -28.15 -19.67 16.64
N ALA A 76 -29.47 -19.80 16.45
CA ALA A 76 -30.05 -20.69 15.45
C ALA A 76 -30.01 -20.10 14.03
N ASP A 77 -29.31 -20.78 13.11
CA ASP A 77 -29.39 -20.55 11.66
C ASP A 77 -30.30 -21.63 11.04
N PRO A 78 -31.52 -21.30 10.58
CA PRO A 78 -32.45 -22.28 10.01
C PRO A 78 -31.91 -22.96 8.75
N PHE A 79 -31.02 -22.30 7.98
CA PHE A 79 -30.40 -22.93 6.82
C PHE A 79 -29.42 -24.01 7.26
N GLU A 80 -28.60 -23.73 8.28
CA GLU A 80 -27.66 -24.72 8.82
C GLU A 80 -28.40 -25.88 9.49
N ASP A 81 -29.39 -25.60 10.33
CA ASP A 81 -30.14 -26.63 11.06
C ASP A 81 -30.91 -27.55 10.11
N LEU A 82 -31.58 -26.99 9.10
CA LEU A 82 -32.26 -27.80 8.09
C LEU A 82 -31.26 -28.63 7.28
N SER A 83 -30.10 -28.08 6.92
CA SER A 83 -29.05 -28.84 6.24
C SER A 83 -28.57 -30.02 7.07
N ARG A 84 -28.37 -29.84 8.38
CA ARG A 84 -27.99 -30.91 9.31
C ARG A 84 -29.07 -31.99 9.43
N ILE A 85 -30.34 -31.61 9.42
CA ILE A 85 -31.47 -32.57 9.44
C ILE A 85 -31.47 -33.38 8.15
N LEU A 86 -31.37 -32.73 6.99
CA LEU A 86 -31.35 -33.39 5.68
C LEU A 86 -30.18 -34.37 5.55
N LEU A 87 -29.03 -34.05 6.12
CA LEU A 87 -27.85 -34.94 6.12
C LEU A 87 -28.04 -36.23 6.93
N LYS A 88 -28.94 -36.22 7.91
CA LYS A 88 -29.26 -37.42 8.70
C LYS A 88 -30.30 -38.31 8.01
N HIS A 89 -31.03 -37.77 7.04
CA HIS A 89 -32.00 -38.50 6.22
C HIS A 89 -31.32 -39.14 5.00
N ASP A 90 -32.07 -39.96 4.24
CA ASP A 90 -31.54 -40.75 3.12
C ASP A 90 -30.86 -39.87 2.06
N SER A 91 -29.53 -39.87 2.07
CA SER A 91 -28.66 -39.10 1.17
C SER A 91 -28.89 -39.40 -0.31
N GLY A 92 -29.38 -40.60 -0.64
CA GLY A 92 -29.64 -41.00 -2.02
C GLY A 92 -30.80 -40.23 -2.67
N SER A 93 -31.70 -39.68 -1.86
CA SER A 93 -32.90 -38.96 -2.33
C SER A 93 -32.65 -37.48 -2.63
N LEU A 94 -31.57 -36.88 -2.10
CA LEU A 94 -31.36 -35.42 -2.14
C LEU A 94 -31.38 -34.82 -3.55
N PRO A 95 -30.70 -35.39 -4.57
CA PRO A 95 -30.75 -34.84 -5.93
C PRO A 95 -32.16 -34.74 -6.50
N ARG A 96 -32.97 -35.79 -6.30
CA ARG A 96 -34.36 -35.84 -6.77
C ARG A 96 -35.23 -34.82 -6.05
N GLU A 97 -35.03 -34.65 -4.74
CA GLU A 97 -35.77 -33.64 -3.98
C GLU A 97 -35.37 -32.21 -4.39
N ILE A 98 -34.12 -31.97 -4.79
CA ILE A 98 -33.69 -30.69 -5.36
C ILE A 98 -34.44 -30.42 -6.67
N GLU A 99 -34.45 -31.38 -7.60
CA GLU A 99 -35.17 -31.26 -8.87
C GLU A 99 -36.67 -30.99 -8.67
N ASN A 100 -37.31 -31.75 -7.76
CA ASN A 100 -38.72 -31.57 -7.42
C ASN A 100 -38.99 -30.18 -6.83
N THR A 101 -38.11 -29.70 -5.95
CA THR A 101 -38.27 -28.39 -5.28
C THR A 101 -38.05 -27.25 -6.28
N LEU A 102 -37.05 -27.36 -7.16
CA LEU A 102 -36.82 -26.40 -8.24
C LEU A 102 -38.01 -26.32 -9.19
N ALA A 103 -38.61 -27.47 -9.57
CA ALA A 103 -39.81 -27.48 -10.41
C ALA A 103 -40.98 -26.74 -9.75
N LYS A 104 -41.19 -26.93 -8.43
CA LYS A 104 -42.21 -26.19 -7.68
C LYS A 104 -41.92 -24.69 -7.62
N ILE A 105 -40.68 -24.31 -7.36
CA ILE A 105 -40.25 -22.91 -7.35
C ILE A 105 -40.50 -22.28 -8.72
N GLN A 106 -40.11 -22.95 -9.82
CA GLN A 106 -40.34 -22.47 -11.18
C GLN A 106 -41.83 -22.28 -11.51
N VAL A 107 -42.70 -23.17 -11.04
CA VAL A 107 -44.16 -23.00 -11.18
C VAL A 107 -44.65 -21.72 -10.48
N ILE A 108 -44.10 -21.37 -9.31
CA ILE A 108 -44.50 -20.18 -8.56
C ILE A 108 -43.94 -18.90 -9.18
N ILE A 109 -42.65 -18.89 -9.56
CA ILE A 109 -41.98 -17.68 -10.07
C ILE A 109 -42.24 -17.44 -11.57
N GLY A 110 -42.77 -18.44 -12.29
CA GLY A 110 -43.07 -18.36 -13.71
C GLY A 110 -41.82 -18.25 -14.57
N HIS A 111 -41.72 -17.17 -15.36
CA HIS A 111 -40.60 -16.92 -16.27
C HIS A 111 -39.46 -16.12 -15.64
N GLU A 112 -39.57 -15.77 -14.36
CA GLU A 112 -38.51 -15.05 -13.66
C GLU A 112 -37.25 -15.93 -13.53
N PRO A 113 -36.05 -15.42 -13.87
CA PRO A 113 -34.83 -16.19 -13.79
C PRO A 113 -34.41 -16.44 -12.33
N LEU A 114 -33.94 -17.66 -12.06
CA LEU A 114 -33.37 -18.05 -10.76
C LEU A 114 -31.85 -18.08 -10.84
N PHE A 115 -31.18 -17.33 -9.95
CA PHE A 115 -29.73 -17.27 -9.86
C PHE A 115 -29.22 -17.98 -8.61
N LEU A 116 -28.09 -18.67 -8.73
CA LEU A 116 -27.36 -19.24 -7.61
C LEU A 116 -26.14 -18.37 -7.33
N VAL A 117 -26.14 -17.64 -6.21
CA VAL A 117 -25.03 -16.76 -5.84
C VAL A 117 -24.25 -17.39 -4.70
N LEU A 118 -22.96 -17.64 -4.95
CA LEU A 118 -21.99 -18.03 -3.95
C LEU A 118 -21.16 -16.80 -3.58
N ASP A 119 -21.58 -16.13 -2.51
CA ASP A 119 -20.80 -15.04 -1.93
C ASP A 119 -19.65 -15.58 -1.08
N GLU A 120 -18.52 -14.87 -1.08
CA GLU A 120 -17.24 -15.29 -0.49
C GLU A 120 -16.82 -16.74 -0.84
N ALA A 121 -17.00 -17.12 -2.11
CA ALA A 121 -16.69 -18.45 -2.62
C ALA A 121 -15.21 -18.84 -2.46
N SER A 122 -14.30 -17.89 -2.24
CA SER A 122 -12.91 -18.18 -1.86
C SER A 122 -12.80 -19.03 -0.58
N ASP A 123 -13.71 -18.87 0.37
CA ASP A 123 -13.71 -19.68 1.60
C ASP A 123 -13.91 -21.17 1.29
N ALA A 124 -14.70 -21.47 0.24
CA ALA A 124 -14.96 -22.84 -0.21
C ALA A 124 -13.74 -23.47 -0.91
N ILE A 125 -12.73 -22.69 -1.31
CA ILE A 125 -11.51 -23.24 -1.91
C ILE A 125 -10.59 -23.82 -0.85
N ASP A 126 -10.51 -23.15 0.30
CA ASP A 126 -9.69 -23.57 1.43
C ASP A 126 -10.42 -24.54 2.38
N LEU A 127 -11.75 -24.61 2.24
CA LEU A 127 -12.58 -25.62 2.89
C LEU A 127 -12.03 -27.01 2.56
N PHE A 128 -11.73 -27.79 3.60
CA PHE A 128 -11.15 -29.14 3.49
C PHE A 128 -9.73 -29.22 2.88
N SER A 129 -8.96 -28.13 2.88
CA SER A 129 -7.54 -28.15 2.46
C SER A 129 -6.70 -29.25 3.14
N GLY A 130 -7.04 -29.63 4.39
CA GLY A 130 -6.43 -30.76 5.11
C GLY A 130 -6.95 -32.16 4.76
N CYS A 131 -8.05 -32.28 4.00
CA CYS A 131 -8.76 -33.54 3.78
C CYS A 131 -8.35 -34.27 2.48
N ASN A 132 -7.23 -33.92 1.83
CA ASN A 132 -6.74 -34.51 0.57
C ASN A 132 -7.87 -34.96 -0.38
N LEU A 133 -8.52 -33.98 -1.01
CA LEU A 133 -9.58 -34.17 -2.02
C LEU A 133 -9.01 -34.46 -3.42
N GLY A 134 -7.71 -34.78 -3.53
CA GLY A 134 -7.00 -34.78 -4.80
C GLY A 134 -6.81 -33.36 -5.33
N ASP A 135 -6.90 -33.20 -6.66
CA ASP A 135 -6.77 -31.90 -7.33
C ASP A 135 -8.05 -31.05 -7.29
N THR A 136 -9.13 -31.58 -6.73
CA THR A 136 -10.45 -30.93 -6.70
C THR A 136 -10.65 -30.13 -5.40
N SER A 137 -11.01 -28.86 -5.53
CA SER A 137 -11.41 -28.01 -4.39
C SER A 137 -12.86 -28.26 -3.96
N ALA A 138 -13.21 -27.90 -2.71
CA ALA A 138 -14.60 -28.04 -2.27
C ALA A 138 -15.57 -27.18 -3.09
N LEU A 139 -15.11 -25.99 -3.54
CA LEU A 139 -15.88 -25.16 -4.48
C LEU A 139 -16.18 -25.91 -5.79
N GLN A 140 -15.21 -26.60 -6.40
CA GLN A 140 -15.46 -27.38 -7.61
C GLN A 140 -16.45 -28.53 -7.37
N ILE A 141 -16.38 -29.19 -6.21
CA ILE A 141 -17.34 -30.23 -5.85
C ILE A 141 -18.74 -29.63 -5.71
N ALA A 142 -18.88 -28.48 -5.05
CA ALA A 142 -20.15 -27.77 -4.92
C ALA A 142 -20.73 -27.40 -6.29
N LEU A 143 -19.93 -26.78 -7.15
CA LEU A 143 -20.32 -26.40 -8.51
C LEU A 143 -20.74 -27.62 -9.34
N GLN A 144 -19.92 -28.68 -9.37
CA GLN A 144 -20.23 -29.90 -10.11
C GLN A 144 -21.54 -30.53 -9.62
N THR A 145 -21.75 -30.54 -8.30
CA THR A 145 -22.94 -31.09 -7.66
C THR A 145 -24.18 -30.29 -8.06
N TRP A 146 -24.12 -28.96 -7.97
CA TRP A 146 -25.26 -28.10 -8.25
C TRP A 146 -25.57 -27.98 -9.75
N MET A 147 -24.55 -27.94 -10.61
CA MET A 147 -24.73 -27.96 -12.07
C MET A 147 -25.43 -29.24 -12.53
N ALA A 148 -25.07 -30.40 -11.94
CA ALA A 148 -25.69 -31.68 -12.25
C ALA A 148 -27.20 -31.69 -11.92
N VAL A 149 -27.60 -31.24 -10.73
CA VAL A 149 -29.02 -31.27 -10.29
C VAL A 149 -29.87 -30.14 -10.88
N THR A 150 -29.25 -29.07 -11.37
CA THR A 150 -29.95 -27.97 -12.04
C THR A 150 -30.04 -28.14 -13.55
N ASN A 151 -29.37 -29.15 -14.12
CA ASN A 151 -29.23 -29.30 -15.58
C ASN A 151 -28.75 -28.01 -16.28
N ASN A 152 -27.89 -27.23 -15.62
CA ASN A 152 -27.41 -25.92 -16.09
C ASN A 152 -28.51 -24.88 -16.40
N THR A 153 -29.73 -25.05 -15.86
CA THR A 153 -30.84 -24.11 -16.07
C THR A 153 -30.73 -22.85 -15.22
N CYS A 154 -29.96 -22.90 -14.13
CA CYS A 154 -29.77 -21.79 -13.20
C CYS A 154 -28.36 -21.19 -13.40
N PRO A 155 -28.22 -19.91 -13.77
CA PRO A 155 -26.92 -19.26 -13.80
C PRO A 155 -26.29 -19.22 -12.40
N ILE A 156 -25.00 -19.56 -12.33
CA ILE A 156 -24.22 -19.57 -11.10
C ILE A 156 -23.26 -18.37 -11.11
N ILE A 157 -23.27 -17.59 -10.02
CA ILE A 157 -22.39 -16.43 -9.82
C ILE A 157 -21.54 -16.72 -8.59
N CYS A 158 -20.23 -16.78 -8.77
CA CYS A 158 -19.27 -16.88 -7.67
C CYS A 158 -18.62 -15.51 -7.44
N ALA A 159 -18.75 -14.98 -6.24
CA ALA A 159 -18.04 -13.79 -5.79
C ALA A 159 -16.98 -14.18 -4.74
N GLY A 160 -15.83 -13.54 -4.77
CA GLY A 160 -14.76 -13.78 -3.81
C GLY A 160 -13.45 -13.13 -4.24
N ILE A 161 -12.57 -12.86 -3.27
CA ILE A 161 -11.32 -12.14 -3.53
C ILE A 161 -10.21 -13.10 -4.00
N ALA A 162 -10.20 -14.35 -3.50
CA ALA A 162 -9.10 -15.31 -3.69
C ALA A 162 -9.52 -16.58 -4.43
N ILE A 163 -10.14 -16.45 -5.61
CA ILE A 163 -10.54 -17.58 -6.44
C ILE A 163 -9.51 -17.77 -7.57
N PRO A 164 -8.60 -18.77 -7.51
CA PRO A 164 -7.54 -18.95 -8.50
C PRO A 164 -8.10 -19.54 -9.81
N PRO A 165 -8.05 -18.81 -10.95
CA PRO A 165 -8.58 -19.30 -12.22
C PRO A 165 -7.94 -20.60 -12.70
N GLU A 166 -6.70 -20.86 -12.30
CA GLU A 166 -5.92 -22.03 -12.70
C GLU A 166 -6.54 -23.33 -12.18
N LYS A 167 -7.28 -23.29 -11.06
CA LYS A 167 -8.00 -24.45 -10.53
C LYS A 167 -9.22 -24.81 -11.37
N PHE A 168 -9.72 -23.89 -12.20
CA PHE A 168 -10.94 -24.06 -12.98
C PHE A 168 -10.68 -24.26 -14.47
N VAL A 169 -9.44 -24.54 -14.90
CA VAL A 169 -9.14 -24.80 -16.33
C VAL A 169 -9.86 -26.06 -16.84
N HIS A 170 -10.18 -27.00 -15.94
CA HIS A 170 -10.87 -28.25 -16.26
C HIS A 170 -12.03 -28.51 -15.29
N GLY A 171 -13.09 -29.14 -15.81
CA GLY A 171 -14.24 -29.57 -15.00
C GLY A 171 -15.26 -28.46 -14.76
N ALA A 172 -16.00 -28.56 -13.65
CA ALA A 172 -17.01 -27.57 -13.30
C ALA A 172 -16.36 -26.19 -13.10
N GLY A 173 -16.88 -25.18 -13.80
CA GLY A 173 -16.33 -23.83 -13.79
C GLY A 173 -15.40 -23.49 -14.94
N SER A 174 -15.06 -24.45 -15.83
CA SER A 174 -14.13 -24.18 -16.94
C SER A 174 -14.65 -23.25 -18.03
N ASP A 175 -15.97 -23.10 -18.10
CA ASP A 175 -16.67 -22.18 -18.99
C ASP A 175 -17.05 -20.86 -18.30
N PHE A 176 -16.63 -20.64 -17.05
CA PHE A 176 -16.99 -19.43 -16.31
C PHE A 176 -16.33 -18.20 -16.91
N GLN A 177 -17.10 -17.13 -16.97
CA GLN A 177 -16.59 -15.81 -17.30
C GLN A 177 -16.03 -15.15 -16.03
N TRP A 178 -14.76 -14.79 -16.08
CA TRP A 178 -14.07 -14.10 -14.99
C TRP A 178 -14.16 -12.59 -15.16
N THR A 179 -14.43 -11.88 -14.07
CA THR A 179 -14.50 -10.41 -14.07
C THR A 179 -14.18 -9.82 -12.69
N SER A 180 -13.55 -8.65 -12.66
CA SER A 180 -13.41 -7.82 -11.44
C SER A 180 -14.21 -6.52 -11.52
N ASP A 181 -15.23 -6.46 -12.39
CA ASP A 181 -16.07 -5.27 -12.64
C ASP A 181 -17.03 -4.95 -11.47
N THR A 182 -16.50 -4.99 -10.24
CA THR A 182 -17.11 -4.48 -9.01
C THR A 182 -16.84 -2.99 -8.83
N GLY A 183 -15.96 -2.42 -9.66
CA GLY A 183 -15.57 -1.02 -9.66
C GLY A 183 -14.60 -0.64 -8.52
N ALA A 184 -14.15 0.60 -8.57
CA ALA A 184 -13.39 1.25 -7.51
C ALA A 184 -13.63 2.76 -7.58
N PHE A 185 -13.28 3.48 -6.53
CA PHE A 185 -13.11 4.94 -6.57
C PHE A 185 -11.76 5.27 -7.22
N ASP A 186 -11.71 5.17 -8.53
CA ASP A 186 -10.60 5.54 -9.41
C ASP A 186 -10.78 6.92 -10.09
N ASP A 187 -11.93 7.54 -9.86
CA ASP A 187 -12.30 8.85 -10.36
C ASP A 187 -12.75 9.79 -9.23
N PRO A 188 -12.13 10.98 -9.08
CA PRO A 188 -12.48 11.91 -8.01
C PRO A 188 -13.91 12.40 -8.08
N ILE A 189 -14.48 12.52 -9.28
CA ILE A 189 -15.86 12.99 -9.46
C ILE A 189 -16.82 11.93 -8.94
N ARG A 190 -16.67 10.67 -9.37
CA ARG A 190 -17.52 9.55 -8.90
C ARG A 190 -17.46 9.34 -7.39
N GLN A 191 -16.27 9.35 -6.79
CA GLN A 191 -16.17 9.23 -5.34
C GLN A 191 -16.76 10.46 -4.64
N GLY A 192 -16.51 11.65 -5.17
CA GLY A 192 -17.08 12.87 -4.61
C GLY A 192 -18.60 12.90 -4.67
N GLU A 193 -19.20 12.40 -5.75
CA GLU A 193 -20.65 12.20 -5.88
C GLU A 193 -21.18 11.18 -4.87
N TYR A 194 -20.46 10.08 -4.64
CA TYR A 194 -20.83 9.09 -3.63
C TYR A 194 -20.86 9.72 -2.23
N VAL A 195 -19.76 10.36 -1.80
CA VAL A 195 -19.68 11.01 -0.48
C VAL A 195 -20.74 12.10 -0.33
N ALA A 196 -20.95 12.91 -1.38
CA ALA A 196 -21.92 14.00 -1.40
C ALA A 196 -23.39 13.59 -1.20
N ARG A 197 -23.75 12.32 -1.42
CA ARG A 197 -25.12 11.81 -1.17
C ARG A 197 -25.47 11.77 0.31
N PHE A 198 -24.47 11.67 1.17
CA PHE A 198 -24.62 11.54 2.61
C PHE A 198 -24.43 12.85 3.37
N LEU A 199 -23.98 13.91 2.68
CA LEU A 199 -23.77 15.23 3.28
C LEU A 199 -25.01 16.13 3.11
N PRO A 200 -25.44 16.86 4.16
CA PRO A 200 -26.46 17.90 4.07
C PRO A 200 -26.09 18.92 2.99
N PRO A 201 -27.05 19.47 2.23
CA PRO A 201 -26.77 20.46 1.20
C PRO A 201 -25.98 21.67 1.71
N THR A 202 -26.21 22.09 2.95
CA THR A 202 -25.49 23.18 3.62
C THR A 202 -24.00 22.89 3.74
N LEU A 203 -23.64 21.71 4.27
CA LEU A 203 -22.24 21.29 4.37
C LEU A 203 -21.67 20.97 2.99
N ARG A 204 -22.35 20.16 2.19
CA ARG A 204 -21.90 19.73 0.85
C ARG A 204 -21.49 20.90 -0.05
N ASN A 205 -22.28 21.98 -0.04
CA ASN A 205 -22.07 23.14 -0.91
C ASN A 205 -21.17 24.21 -0.26
N SER A 206 -20.76 24.04 0.99
CA SER A 206 -19.81 24.93 1.67
C SER A 206 -18.36 24.69 1.22
N PRO A 207 -17.43 25.65 1.39
CA PRO A 207 -16.00 25.42 1.21
C PRO A 207 -15.47 24.23 2.02
N GLU A 208 -15.91 24.09 3.27
CA GLU A 208 -15.55 23.02 4.20
C GLU A 208 -15.93 21.65 3.64
N GLY A 209 -17.19 21.48 3.22
CA GLY A 209 -17.65 20.20 2.67
C GLY A 209 -17.05 19.87 1.31
N ARG A 210 -16.80 20.86 0.44
CA ARG A 210 -16.05 20.63 -0.80
C ARG A 210 -14.62 20.17 -0.51
N PHE A 211 -13.97 20.78 0.48
CA PHE A 211 -12.63 20.38 0.89
C PHE A 211 -12.63 18.98 1.52
N LEU A 212 -13.61 18.64 2.36
CA LEU A 212 -13.78 17.30 2.92
C LEU A 212 -13.87 16.22 1.83
N ILE A 213 -14.67 16.48 0.79
CA ILE A 213 -14.80 15.57 -0.36
C ILE A 213 -13.46 15.40 -1.08
N ALA A 214 -12.72 16.49 -1.32
CA ALA A 214 -11.39 16.41 -1.92
C ALA A 214 -10.39 15.63 -1.03
N ARG A 215 -10.47 15.81 0.30
CA ARG A 215 -9.67 15.03 1.25
C ARG A 215 -10.01 13.54 1.21
N ALA A 216 -11.30 13.18 1.13
CA ALA A 216 -11.72 11.79 1.01
C ALA A 216 -11.13 11.13 -0.25
N TRP A 217 -11.01 11.87 -1.35
CA TRP A 217 -10.29 11.42 -2.54
C TRP A 217 -8.80 11.21 -2.32
N ARG A 218 -8.13 12.20 -1.74
CA ARG A 218 -6.69 12.13 -1.49
C ARG A 218 -6.32 10.94 -0.60
N TRP A 219 -7.11 10.67 0.44
CA TRP A 219 -6.80 9.66 1.45
C TRP A 219 -7.44 8.29 1.21
N LEU A 220 -8.67 8.25 0.68
CA LEU A 220 -9.53 7.06 0.72
C LEU A 220 -9.88 6.50 -0.68
N ARG A 221 -9.27 7.03 -1.75
CA ARG A 221 -9.44 6.47 -3.11
C ARG A 221 -9.01 5.01 -3.19
N GLY A 222 -9.53 4.30 -4.20
CA GLY A 222 -9.35 2.87 -4.37
C GLY A 222 -10.61 2.08 -4.07
N ARG A 223 -10.50 0.97 -3.32
CA ARG A 223 -11.62 0.08 -3.01
C ARG A 223 -12.74 0.82 -2.27
N HIS A 224 -13.98 0.59 -2.70
CA HIS A 224 -15.17 1.27 -2.15
C HIS A 224 -15.28 1.16 -0.63
N ARG A 225 -14.88 0.02 -0.06
CA ARG A 225 -14.99 -0.28 1.37
C ARG A 225 -14.40 0.82 2.25
N VAL A 226 -13.23 1.36 1.93
CA VAL A 226 -12.56 2.34 2.80
C VAL A 226 -13.34 3.65 2.88
N THR A 227 -13.81 4.15 1.73
CA THR A 227 -14.65 5.35 1.67
C THR A 227 -16.01 5.11 2.32
N ALA A 228 -16.63 3.94 2.09
CA ALA A 228 -17.91 3.57 2.67
C ALA A 228 -17.85 3.51 4.20
N THR A 229 -16.82 2.88 4.78
CA THR A 229 -16.62 2.81 6.23
C THR A 229 -16.40 4.19 6.84
N PHE A 230 -15.69 5.08 6.14
CA PHE A 230 -15.57 6.47 6.59
C PHE A 230 -16.92 7.21 6.57
N VAL A 231 -17.72 7.02 5.52
CA VAL A 231 -19.06 7.62 5.40
C VAL A 231 -20.01 7.08 6.48
N GLU A 232 -19.95 5.78 6.77
CA GLU A 232 -20.68 5.15 7.87
C GLU A 232 -20.30 5.80 9.21
N THR A 233 -18.98 5.90 9.48
CA THR A 233 -18.45 6.59 10.66
C THR A 233 -18.96 8.03 10.76
N LEU A 234 -18.99 8.76 9.65
CA LEU A 234 -19.51 10.13 9.58
C LEU A 234 -20.99 10.20 9.96
N ILE A 235 -21.81 9.27 9.46
CA ILE A 235 -23.25 9.21 9.74
C ILE A 235 -23.53 8.85 11.20
N GLU A 236 -22.80 7.88 11.76
CA GLU A 236 -22.91 7.48 13.17
C GLU A 236 -22.66 8.63 14.15
N HIS A 237 -21.92 9.65 13.73
CA HIS A 237 -21.59 10.83 14.54
C HIS A 237 -22.30 12.09 14.05
N PHE A 238 -23.44 11.93 13.37
CA PHE A 238 -24.31 13.02 12.94
C PHE A 238 -23.60 14.11 12.11
N LEU A 239 -22.49 13.75 11.45
CA LEU A 239 -21.68 14.67 10.63
C LEU A 239 -21.10 15.85 11.41
N ASP A 240 -20.98 15.71 12.73
CA ASP A 240 -20.23 16.64 13.56
C ASP A 240 -18.72 16.46 13.31
N GLU A 241 -17.94 17.55 13.37
CA GLU A 241 -16.48 17.53 13.21
C GLU A 241 -15.93 16.69 12.01
N PRO A 242 -16.47 16.82 10.78
CA PRO A 242 -16.18 15.88 9.69
C PRO A 242 -14.68 15.77 9.34
N HIS A 243 -13.92 16.85 9.44
CA HIS A 243 -12.48 16.83 9.20
C HIS A 243 -11.73 16.12 10.32
N ARG A 244 -12.08 16.35 11.60
CA ARG A 244 -11.49 15.58 12.73
C ARG A 244 -11.85 14.11 12.67
N HIS A 245 -13.06 13.75 12.23
CA HIS A 245 -13.42 12.34 12.04
C HIS A 245 -12.58 11.69 10.95
N LEU A 246 -12.33 12.38 9.84
CA LEU A 246 -11.40 11.89 8.82
C LEU A 246 -9.97 11.73 9.38
N ASP A 247 -9.49 12.69 10.17
CA ASP A 247 -8.18 12.61 10.83
C ASP A 247 -8.08 11.40 11.76
N ARG A 248 -9.08 11.20 12.63
CA ARG A 248 -9.15 10.06 13.54
C ARG A 248 -9.23 8.74 12.78
N PHE A 249 -10.00 8.71 11.67
CA PHE A 249 -10.13 7.54 10.80
C PHE A 249 -8.78 7.16 10.18
N ILE A 250 -8.09 8.13 9.57
CA ILE A 250 -6.76 7.94 8.97
C ILE A 250 -5.73 7.55 10.05
N HIS A 251 -5.78 8.19 11.22
CA HIS A 251 -4.90 7.86 12.34
C HIS A 251 -5.10 6.43 12.83
N ARG A 252 -6.35 5.98 12.96
CA ARG A 252 -6.63 4.59 13.34
C ARG A 252 -6.21 3.60 12.25
N LEU A 253 -6.37 3.95 10.99
CA LEU A 253 -6.02 3.10 9.85
C LEU A 253 -4.50 2.98 9.64
N LEU A 254 -3.78 4.10 9.74
CA LEU A 254 -2.37 4.22 9.33
C LEU A 254 -1.39 4.51 10.48
N GLY A 255 -1.91 4.83 11.67
CA GLY A 255 -1.12 5.37 12.78
C GLY A 255 -0.54 6.77 12.50
N PHE A 256 -1.05 7.47 11.49
CA PHE A 256 -0.55 8.76 11.01
C PHE A 256 -1.55 9.87 11.33
N GLN A 257 -1.08 11.00 11.87
CA GLN A 257 -1.94 12.15 12.12
C GLN A 257 -1.92 13.09 10.90
N PRO A 258 -3.04 13.22 10.15
CA PRO A 258 -3.11 14.17 9.06
C PRO A 258 -3.02 15.61 9.56
N VAL A 259 -2.46 16.46 8.73
CA VAL A 259 -2.23 17.89 8.98
C VAL A 259 -2.64 18.77 7.79
N ASP A 260 -3.25 18.14 6.78
CA ASP A 260 -3.76 18.78 5.57
C ASP A 260 -5.00 19.64 5.78
N ALA A 261 -5.63 19.56 6.95
CA ALA A 261 -6.87 20.29 7.27
C ALA A 261 -6.82 21.02 8.61
N LEU A 262 -5.64 21.41 9.11
CA LEU A 262 -5.48 22.04 10.43
C LEU A 262 -6.42 23.23 10.66
N THR A 263 -6.64 24.08 9.66
CA THR A 263 -7.56 25.22 9.77
C THR A 263 -9.00 24.76 10.02
N TYR A 264 -9.47 23.77 9.27
CA TYR A 264 -10.81 23.22 9.39
C TYR A 264 -10.99 22.45 10.70
N THR A 265 -10.03 21.59 11.04
CA THR A 265 -10.08 20.81 12.28
C THR A 265 -9.98 21.69 13.52
N ARG A 266 -9.32 22.85 13.48
CA ARG A 266 -9.32 23.81 14.60
C ARG A 266 -10.64 24.58 14.71
N ALA A 267 -11.30 24.86 13.59
CA ALA A 267 -12.57 25.56 13.57
C ALA A 267 -13.76 24.69 14.03
N GLU A 268 -13.63 23.36 13.94
CA GLU A 268 -14.67 22.42 14.39
C GLU A 268 -14.85 22.44 15.93
N PRO A 269 -16.10 22.39 16.44
CA PRO A 269 -16.37 22.40 17.87
C PRO A 269 -15.82 21.12 18.53
N ILE A 270 -15.06 21.24 19.63
CA ILE A 270 -14.55 20.07 20.37
C ILE A 270 -15.69 19.36 21.09
N LYS A 271 -16.04 18.16 20.62
CA LYS A 271 -16.95 17.24 21.31
C LYS A 271 -16.18 16.14 22.03
N GLU A 272 -16.87 15.40 22.90
CA GLU A 272 -16.27 14.27 23.63
C GLU A 272 -15.61 13.26 22.68
N LYS A 273 -14.55 12.60 23.15
CA LYS A 273 -13.82 11.62 22.34
C LYS A 273 -14.71 10.46 21.97
N VAL A 274 -15.15 10.48 20.73
CA VAL A 274 -15.84 9.37 20.10
C VAL A 274 -14.85 8.24 19.80
N GLN A 275 -15.16 7.04 20.28
CA GLN A 275 -14.46 5.83 19.85
C GLN A 275 -15.01 5.42 18.50
N LEU A 276 -14.16 5.40 17.48
CA LEU A 276 -14.53 4.86 16.17
C LEU A 276 -14.75 3.34 16.34
N ASN A 277 -15.89 2.81 15.92
CA ASN A 277 -16.17 1.38 16.04
C ASN A 277 -15.95 0.66 14.70
N PHE A 278 -14.72 0.72 14.18
CA PHE A 278 -14.35 -0.09 13.02
C PHE A 278 -13.07 -0.88 13.29
N ASP A 279 -13.06 -2.12 12.84
CA ASP A 279 -11.84 -2.93 12.86
C ASP A 279 -10.94 -2.48 11.72
N PRO A 280 -9.72 -1.97 12.00
CA PRO A 280 -8.79 -1.64 10.94
C PRO A 280 -8.54 -2.89 10.10
N LEU A 281 -8.39 -2.70 8.79
CA LEU A 281 -8.12 -3.80 7.87
C LEU A 281 -6.93 -4.61 8.40
N PRO A 282 -7.08 -5.93 8.60
CA PRO A 282 -6.01 -6.76 9.15
C PRO A 282 -4.81 -6.70 8.21
N PHE A 283 -3.77 -5.97 8.62
CA PHE A 283 -2.57 -5.84 7.84
C PHE A 283 -1.71 -7.07 8.04
N THR A 284 -1.60 -7.89 7.00
CA THR A 284 -0.57 -8.93 6.97
C THR A 284 0.79 -8.29 6.69
N LEU A 285 1.88 -8.89 7.15
CA LEU A 285 3.21 -8.40 6.81
C LEU A 285 3.44 -8.55 5.29
N LEU A 286 4.03 -7.53 4.68
CA LEU A 286 4.37 -7.57 3.26
C LEU A 286 5.38 -8.70 3.03
N PRO A 287 5.10 -9.65 2.11
CA PRO A 287 6.04 -10.71 1.78
C PRO A 287 7.34 -10.14 1.21
N ALA A 288 8.48 -10.72 1.58
CA ALA A 288 9.82 -10.22 1.25
C ALA A 288 10.03 -10.07 -0.27
N GLU A 289 9.46 -10.98 -1.06
CA GLU A 289 9.53 -10.98 -2.52
C GLU A 289 8.89 -9.72 -3.17
N TYR A 290 7.98 -9.04 -2.47
CA TYR A 290 7.31 -7.84 -2.95
C TYR A 290 7.89 -6.54 -2.38
N HIS A 291 8.86 -6.61 -1.46
CA HIS A 291 9.47 -5.42 -0.84
C HIS A 291 10.00 -4.46 -1.90
N GLN A 292 10.75 -4.97 -2.87
CA GLN A 292 11.38 -4.13 -3.88
C GLN A 292 10.37 -3.45 -4.81
N HIS A 293 9.25 -4.11 -5.13
CA HIS A 293 8.18 -3.52 -5.92
C HIS A 293 7.58 -2.30 -5.21
N PHE A 294 7.28 -2.44 -3.91
CA PHE A 294 6.74 -1.34 -3.11
C PHE A 294 7.77 -0.23 -2.91
N LEU A 295 9.05 -0.55 -2.67
CA LEU A 295 10.09 0.47 -2.55
C LEU A 295 10.20 1.33 -3.82
N GLN A 296 10.21 0.70 -5.00
CA GLN A 296 10.19 1.42 -6.28
C GLN A 296 8.97 2.32 -6.42
N VAL A 297 7.79 1.82 -6.05
CA VAL A 297 6.54 2.60 -6.09
C VAL A 297 6.61 3.82 -5.16
N LEU A 298 7.07 3.62 -3.91
CA LEU A 298 7.16 4.68 -2.91
C LEU A 298 8.18 5.76 -3.28
N TYR A 299 9.37 5.36 -3.73
CA TYR A 299 10.41 6.30 -4.18
C TYR A 299 9.95 7.09 -5.40
N ARG A 300 9.25 6.44 -6.34
CA ARG A 300 8.65 7.10 -7.50
C ARG A 300 7.60 8.11 -7.07
N TYR A 301 6.64 7.74 -6.23
CA TYR A 301 5.61 8.66 -5.73
C TYR A 301 6.24 9.86 -5.05
N MET A 302 7.24 9.65 -4.19
CA MET A 302 7.96 10.72 -3.50
C MET A 302 8.66 11.67 -4.47
N ALA A 303 9.35 11.16 -5.50
CA ALA A 303 10.14 12.00 -6.39
C ALA A 303 9.29 12.70 -7.47
N THR A 304 8.34 11.99 -8.08
CA THR A 304 7.67 12.43 -9.30
C THR A 304 6.17 12.64 -9.17
N HIS A 305 5.57 12.29 -8.03
CA HIS A 305 4.11 12.28 -7.85
C HIS A 305 3.42 11.50 -9.00
N ALA A 306 4.04 10.43 -9.50
CA ALA A 306 3.48 9.66 -10.59
C ALA A 306 3.15 8.24 -10.12
N ALA A 307 1.93 7.81 -10.40
CA ALA A 307 1.54 6.42 -10.22
C ALA A 307 2.50 5.47 -10.96
N SER A 308 2.75 4.32 -10.33
CA SER A 308 3.47 3.23 -10.97
C SER A 308 2.61 2.58 -12.06
N PRO A 309 3.24 2.07 -13.14
CA PRO A 309 2.56 1.20 -14.08
C PRO A 309 1.91 0.02 -13.32
N PRO A 310 0.72 -0.42 -13.76
CA PRO A 310 0.12 -1.61 -13.16
C PRO A 310 0.98 -2.84 -13.44
N LEU A 311 0.99 -3.75 -12.48
CA LEU A 311 1.63 -5.06 -12.56
C LEU A 311 0.76 -6.03 -13.38
N GLY A 312 1.38 -7.10 -13.89
CA GLY A 312 0.67 -8.19 -14.58
C GLY A 312 0.00 -9.18 -13.61
N SER A 313 -0.75 -10.13 -14.17
CA SER A 313 -1.51 -11.14 -13.42
C SER A 313 -0.63 -12.10 -12.61
N GLU A 314 0.66 -12.21 -12.92
CA GLU A 314 1.64 -12.97 -12.12
C GLU A 314 1.78 -12.44 -10.67
N HIS A 315 1.28 -11.23 -10.40
CA HIS A 315 1.27 -10.60 -9.08
C HIS A 315 -0.09 -10.73 -8.35
N VAL A 316 -0.99 -11.61 -8.79
CA VAL A 316 -2.36 -11.75 -8.22
C VAL A 316 -2.38 -12.04 -6.72
N SER A 317 -1.32 -12.66 -6.17
CA SER A 317 -1.20 -12.91 -4.73
C SER A 317 -1.27 -11.62 -3.89
N LEU A 318 -0.87 -10.47 -4.44
CA LEU A 318 -0.99 -9.16 -3.78
C LEU A 318 -2.46 -8.76 -3.62
N ILE A 319 -3.34 -9.11 -4.56
CA ILE A 319 -4.79 -8.92 -4.46
C ILE A 319 -5.33 -9.75 -3.30
N TYR A 320 -4.99 -11.04 -3.27
CA TYR A 320 -5.50 -11.99 -2.28
C TYR A 320 -5.08 -11.62 -0.85
N ARG A 321 -3.92 -10.97 -0.71
CA ARG A 321 -3.42 -10.44 0.58
C ARG A 321 -3.92 -9.03 0.91
N GLY A 322 -4.68 -8.40 0.02
CA GLY A 322 -5.26 -7.07 0.21
C GLY A 322 -4.31 -5.91 -0.02
N PHE A 323 -3.13 -6.13 -0.63
CA PHE A 323 -2.12 -5.11 -0.94
C PHE A 323 -2.34 -4.40 -2.28
N ALA A 324 -3.19 -4.95 -3.13
CA ALA A 324 -3.42 -4.42 -4.46
C ALA A 324 -4.89 -4.59 -4.85
N ARG A 325 -5.26 -4.04 -6.00
CA ARG A 325 -6.58 -4.22 -6.62
C ARG A 325 -6.43 -4.43 -8.12
N PHE A 326 -7.43 -5.07 -8.74
CA PHE A 326 -7.55 -5.05 -10.19
C PHE A 326 -7.94 -3.64 -10.65
N SER A 327 -7.35 -3.22 -11.76
CA SER A 327 -7.61 -1.92 -12.40
C SER A 327 -8.36 -2.08 -13.73
N ASP A 328 -8.60 -3.31 -14.15
CA ASP A 328 -9.33 -3.66 -15.36
C ASP A 328 -10.26 -4.85 -15.10
N LYS A 329 -11.37 -4.90 -15.85
CA LYS A 329 -12.35 -5.98 -15.75
C LYS A 329 -11.82 -7.37 -16.08
N HIS A 330 -10.71 -7.48 -16.83
CA HIS A 330 -10.16 -8.75 -17.32
C HIS A 330 -9.15 -9.40 -16.37
N LEU A 331 -8.97 -8.88 -15.16
CA LEU A 331 -8.04 -9.41 -14.16
C LEU A 331 -6.57 -9.39 -14.61
N SER A 332 -6.21 -8.50 -15.54
CA SER A 332 -4.90 -8.50 -16.19
C SER A 332 -3.93 -7.45 -15.66
N ARG A 333 -4.44 -6.39 -15.04
CA ARG A 333 -3.70 -5.21 -14.58
C ARG A 333 -3.95 -4.98 -13.11
N ILE A 334 -2.90 -5.12 -12.32
CA ILE A 334 -2.91 -4.97 -10.87
C ILE A 334 -2.35 -3.60 -10.49
N ALA A 335 -3.14 -2.77 -9.82
CA ALA A 335 -2.74 -1.43 -9.40
C ALA A 335 -2.23 -1.40 -7.95
N LEU A 336 -1.14 -0.64 -7.74
CA LEU A 336 -0.54 -0.28 -6.46
C LEU A 336 -0.63 1.24 -6.25
N ASP A 337 -1.85 1.74 -6.08
CA ASP A 337 -2.15 3.18 -6.10
C ASP A 337 -3.00 3.69 -4.93
N GLU A 338 -3.41 2.78 -4.04
CA GLU A 338 -4.24 3.08 -2.89
C GLU A 338 -3.40 3.73 -1.77
N PRO A 339 -3.71 4.99 -1.37
CA PRO A 339 -2.90 5.72 -0.40
C PRO A 339 -2.73 4.98 0.91
N HIS A 340 -3.84 4.47 1.45
CA HIS A 340 -3.83 3.77 2.73
C HIS A 340 -2.92 2.53 2.68
N ILE A 341 -2.94 1.74 1.61
CA ILE A 341 -2.05 0.58 1.48
C ILE A 341 -0.59 0.99 1.34
N LEU A 342 -0.31 1.95 0.45
CA LEU A 342 1.05 2.43 0.22
C LEU A 342 1.67 2.98 1.51
N LEU A 343 0.90 3.75 2.29
CA LEU A 343 1.36 4.34 3.53
C LEU A 343 1.47 3.32 4.68
N MET A 344 0.61 2.30 4.73
CA MET A 344 0.78 1.17 5.66
C MET A 344 2.07 0.40 5.35
N VAL A 345 2.34 0.13 4.07
CA VAL A 345 3.58 -0.52 3.65
C VAL A 345 4.79 0.37 3.93
N ALA A 346 4.73 1.66 3.61
CA ALA A 346 5.79 2.60 3.91
C ALA A 346 6.10 2.62 5.41
N ARG A 347 5.08 2.56 6.28
CA ARG A 347 5.27 2.51 7.74
C ARG A 347 5.92 1.20 8.18
N ASN A 348 5.65 0.09 7.49
CA ASN A 348 6.27 -1.20 7.78
C ASN A 348 7.75 -1.24 7.34
N LEU A 349 8.05 -0.71 6.15
CA LEU A 349 9.40 -0.64 5.59
C LEU A 349 10.26 0.41 6.32
N PHE A 350 9.64 1.52 6.72
CA PHE A 350 10.26 2.63 7.43
C PHE A 350 9.57 2.80 8.80
N PRO A 351 9.78 1.88 9.77
CA PRO A 351 9.16 1.98 11.08
C PRO A 351 9.73 3.15 11.87
N TYR A 352 8.84 3.93 12.48
CA TYR A 352 9.24 5.02 13.39
C TYR A 352 10.12 4.45 14.52
N PRO A 353 11.12 5.20 15.00
CA PRO A 353 11.76 4.87 16.26
C PRO A 353 10.65 4.77 17.33
N THR A 354 10.56 3.61 17.98
CA THR A 354 9.55 3.36 19.00
C THR A 354 9.69 4.39 20.13
N VAL A 355 8.55 4.81 20.70
CA VAL A 355 8.52 5.66 21.90
C VAL A 355 9.51 5.06 22.92
N PRO A 356 10.40 5.86 23.51
CA PRO A 356 11.37 5.37 24.46
C PRO A 356 10.73 4.47 25.51
N ILE A 357 11.15 3.21 25.57
CA ILE A 357 10.82 2.35 26.69
C ILE A 357 11.83 2.69 27.79
N TYR A 358 11.33 3.10 28.96
CA TYR A 358 12.16 3.45 30.10
C TYR A 358 13.14 2.30 30.41
N GLY A 359 14.44 2.61 30.48
CA GLY A 359 15.50 1.62 30.74
C GLY A 359 16.05 0.87 29.53
N VAL A 360 15.50 1.08 28.32
CA VAL A 360 16.08 0.54 27.07
C VAL A 360 16.93 1.63 26.41
N PRO A 361 18.22 1.38 26.10
CA PRO A 361 19.05 2.33 25.38
C PRO A 361 18.35 2.75 24.09
N HIS A 362 18.22 4.06 23.86
CA HIS A 362 17.64 4.56 22.62
C HIS A 362 18.45 3.98 21.46
N ARG A 363 17.80 3.20 20.59
CA ARG A 363 18.33 3.08 19.23
C ARG A 363 18.17 4.47 18.63
N ASN A 364 19.30 5.18 18.43
CA ASN A 364 19.43 6.51 17.80
C ASN A 364 18.30 6.84 16.81
N PRO A 365 17.89 8.12 16.69
CA PRO A 365 16.90 8.52 15.70
C PRO A 365 17.24 7.86 14.37
N ALA A 366 16.28 7.14 13.81
CA ALA A 366 16.51 6.47 12.55
C ALA A 366 16.69 7.55 11.49
N THR A 367 17.93 7.68 11.02
CA THR A 367 18.28 8.62 9.98
C THR A 367 17.80 8.05 8.65
N PHE A 368 17.53 8.94 7.68
CA PHE A 368 17.23 8.55 6.31
C PHE A 368 18.25 7.53 5.78
N ILE A 369 19.55 7.74 6.03
CA ILE A 369 20.60 6.81 5.60
C ILE A 369 20.45 5.44 6.23
N LYS A 370 20.16 5.35 7.53
CA LYS A 370 19.94 4.07 8.20
C LYS A 370 18.72 3.35 7.62
N CYS A 371 17.65 4.08 7.33
CA CYS A 371 16.46 3.56 6.66
C CYS A 371 16.74 3.06 5.25
N LEU A 372 17.57 3.79 4.50
CA LEU A 372 18.00 3.41 3.15
C LEU A 372 18.83 2.13 3.17
N HIS A 373 19.66 1.90 4.19
CA HIS A 373 20.41 0.65 4.35
C HIS A 373 19.51 -0.55 4.70
N MET A 374 18.44 -0.32 5.46
CA MET A 374 17.45 -1.36 5.73
C MET A 374 16.63 -1.71 4.49
N ASN A 375 16.46 -0.76 3.58
CA ASN A 375 15.64 -0.86 2.38
C ASN A 375 16.43 -0.42 1.13
N THR A 376 17.58 -1.06 0.93
CA THR A 376 18.54 -0.71 -0.12
C THR A 376 17.88 -0.72 -1.50
N PRO A 377 17.90 0.40 -2.25
CA PRO A 377 17.42 0.41 -3.63
C PRO A 377 18.19 -0.60 -4.47
N GLN A 378 17.49 -1.55 -5.11
CA GLN A 378 18.11 -2.60 -5.93
C GLN A 378 18.29 -2.20 -7.40
N THR A 379 17.79 -1.03 -7.81
CA THR A 379 17.89 -0.55 -9.20
C THR A 379 18.42 0.88 -9.24
N SER A 380 19.14 1.24 -10.31
CA SER A 380 19.62 2.62 -10.53
C SER A 380 18.47 3.63 -10.55
N GLU A 381 17.31 3.23 -11.06
CA GLU A 381 16.09 4.03 -11.06
C GLU A 381 15.60 4.33 -9.63
N ALA A 382 15.46 3.30 -8.80
CA ALA A 382 15.03 3.44 -7.41
C ALA A 382 16.03 4.30 -6.61
N LEU A 383 17.33 4.09 -6.84
CA LEU A 383 18.38 4.90 -6.23
C LEU A 383 18.27 6.37 -6.68
N SER A 384 18.09 6.63 -7.98
CA SER A 384 17.95 7.99 -8.51
C SER A 384 16.75 8.73 -7.92
N GLN A 385 15.62 8.03 -7.75
CA GLN A 385 14.42 8.58 -7.08
C GLN A 385 14.68 8.90 -5.59
N CYS A 386 15.42 8.04 -4.88
CA CYS A 386 15.86 8.35 -3.51
C CYS A 386 16.79 9.56 -3.45
N LEU A 387 17.70 9.66 -4.43
CA LEU A 387 18.66 10.75 -4.52
C LEU A 387 18.01 12.12 -4.71
N VAL A 388 16.83 12.19 -5.36
CA VAL A 388 16.04 13.42 -5.45
C VAL A 388 15.75 13.98 -4.04
N PHE A 389 15.29 13.13 -3.12
CA PHE A 389 15.05 13.53 -1.73
C PHE A 389 16.33 13.95 -1.02
N TYR A 390 17.34 13.11 -1.11
CA TYR A 390 18.61 13.37 -0.45
C TYR A 390 19.25 14.70 -0.92
N ILE A 391 19.36 14.93 -2.22
CA ILE A 391 19.99 16.11 -2.81
C ILE A 391 19.21 17.38 -2.46
N THR A 392 17.87 17.31 -2.51
CA THR A 392 17.01 18.43 -2.12
C THR A 392 17.26 18.82 -0.67
N GLN A 393 17.23 17.87 0.27
CA GLN A 393 17.46 18.16 1.69
C GLN A 393 18.90 18.64 1.95
N GLY A 394 19.88 18.05 1.24
CA GLY A 394 21.29 18.43 1.34
C GLY A 394 21.57 19.87 0.86
N LEU A 395 20.91 20.32 -0.22
CA LEU A 395 21.10 21.64 -0.81
C LEU A 395 20.17 22.72 -0.26
N ALA A 396 19.03 22.35 0.32
CA ALA A 396 18.04 23.30 0.83
C ALA A 396 18.57 24.25 1.91
N GLN A 397 19.64 23.87 2.61
CA GLN A 397 20.26 24.67 3.67
C GLN A 397 21.39 25.59 3.16
N GLY A 398 21.60 25.70 1.84
CA GLY A 398 22.68 26.52 1.29
C GLY A 398 24.07 26.01 1.69
N ARG A 399 24.40 24.76 1.29
CA ARG A 399 25.67 24.12 1.65
C ARG A 399 26.71 24.24 0.54
N PRO A 400 28.01 24.30 0.87
CA PRO A 400 29.06 24.16 -0.13
C PRO A 400 28.98 22.85 -0.90
N LEU A 401 29.23 22.86 -2.21
CA LEU A 401 29.16 21.62 -3.02
C LEU A 401 30.18 20.57 -2.58
N ARG A 402 31.37 20.97 -2.13
CA ARG A 402 32.35 20.08 -1.50
C ARG A 402 31.83 19.35 -0.26
N HIS A 403 30.75 19.84 0.34
CA HIS A 403 30.13 19.19 1.47
C HIS A 403 29.13 18.10 1.04
N ILE A 404 28.71 18.08 -0.21
CA ILE A 404 27.76 17.11 -0.76
C ILE A 404 28.50 16.12 -1.65
N PHE A 405 29.51 16.61 -2.37
CA PHE A 405 30.29 15.84 -3.31
C PHE A 405 31.76 15.73 -2.88
N THR A 406 32.33 14.55 -3.11
CA THR A 406 33.76 14.25 -2.98
C THR A 406 34.42 14.46 -4.34
N PHE A 407 35.54 15.19 -4.35
CA PHE A 407 36.32 15.49 -5.56
C PHE A 407 37.60 14.66 -5.55
N PRO A 408 37.73 13.63 -6.43
CA PRO A 408 38.88 12.71 -6.39
C PRO A 408 40.25 13.36 -6.61
N ARG A 409 40.31 14.50 -7.30
CA ARG A 409 41.55 15.25 -7.58
C ARG A 409 41.85 16.31 -6.54
N HIS A 410 41.16 17.43 -6.72
CA HIS A 410 41.30 18.64 -5.94
C HIS A 410 39.92 19.27 -5.84
N VAL A 411 39.59 19.79 -4.68
CA VAL A 411 38.35 20.54 -4.50
C VAL A 411 38.48 21.85 -5.28
N LEU A 412 37.74 21.95 -6.38
CA LEU A 412 37.67 23.16 -7.21
C LEU A 412 37.26 24.36 -6.34
N GLN A 413 37.81 25.54 -6.60
CA GLN A 413 37.54 26.73 -5.76
C GLN A 413 36.05 27.07 -5.73
N TRP A 414 35.36 26.95 -6.87
CA TRP A 414 33.91 27.16 -6.93
C TRP A 414 33.12 26.12 -6.12
N ALA A 415 33.63 24.90 -5.94
CA ALA A 415 32.97 23.87 -5.13
C ALA A 415 33.00 24.19 -3.63
N ARG A 416 33.84 25.15 -3.21
CA ARG A 416 33.86 25.68 -1.84
C ARG A 416 32.74 26.70 -1.60
N GLN A 417 32.13 27.23 -2.65
CA GLN A 417 31.01 28.15 -2.53
C GLN A 417 29.74 27.39 -2.12
N THR A 418 28.92 28.05 -1.31
CA THR A 418 27.55 27.61 -1.03
C THR A 418 26.77 27.51 -2.34
N ALA A 419 25.99 26.43 -2.46
CA ALA A 419 25.09 26.22 -3.57
C ALA A 419 23.66 26.01 -3.08
N GLU A 420 22.71 26.48 -3.87
CA GLU A 420 21.28 26.23 -3.72
C GLU A 420 20.76 25.42 -4.92
N LEU A 421 19.85 24.50 -4.66
CA LEU A 421 19.12 23.80 -5.72
C LEU A 421 18.11 24.77 -6.34
N VAL A 422 18.05 24.82 -7.66
CA VAL A 422 17.12 25.71 -8.37
C VAL A 422 16.23 24.93 -9.33
N ARG A 423 15.04 25.47 -9.60
CA ARG A 423 14.18 25.03 -10.70
C ARG A 423 14.00 26.16 -11.71
N PHE A 424 14.04 25.80 -12.98
CA PHE A 424 13.79 26.73 -14.08
C PHE A 424 12.37 26.55 -14.61
N HIS A 425 11.77 27.66 -15.02
CA HIS A 425 10.42 27.68 -15.61
C HIS A 425 10.33 28.81 -16.65
N ARG A 426 9.45 28.64 -17.64
CA ARG A 426 9.15 29.70 -18.60
C ARG A 426 7.96 30.52 -18.12
N LEU A 427 8.12 31.84 -18.16
CA LEU A 427 7.04 32.79 -17.97
C LEU A 427 6.14 32.82 -19.22
N GLU A 428 4.96 33.41 -19.10
CA GLU A 428 4.04 33.60 -20.25
C GLU A 428 4.68 34.43 -21.38
N SER A 429 5.65 35.30 -21.05
CA SER A 429 6.45 36.05 -22.02
C SER A 429 7.41 35.18 -22.85
N GLY A 430 7.59 33.90 -22.49
CA GLY A 430 8.60 33.01 -23.03
C GLY A 430 9.98 33.14 -22.38
N GLU A 431 10.17 34.14 -21.52
CA GLU A 431 11.41 34.36 -20.76
C GLU A 431 11.64 33.22 -19.75
N VAL A 432 12.90 32.83 -19.60
CA VAL A 432 13.32 31.81 -18.64
C VAL A 432 13.55 32.46 -17.28
N SER A 433 12.82 32.00 -16.27
CA SER A 433 12.98 32.39 -14.88
C SER A 433 13.39 31.18 -14.03
N TRP A 434 13.86 31.43 -12.81
CA TRP A 434 14.22 30.37 -11.86
C TRP A 434 13.74 30.72 -10.45
N SER A 435 13.59 29.69 -9.63
CA SER A 435 13.32 29.84 -8.20
C SER A 435 14.10 28.81 -7.37
N PRO A 436 14.52 29.16 -6.13
CA PRO A 436 15.20 28.22 -5.25
C PRO A 436 14.25 27.12 -4.77
N VAL A 437 14.79 25.93 -4.56
CA VAL A 437 14.07 24.77 -4.03
C VAL A 437 14.39 24.64 -2.54
N THR A 438 13.36 24.74 -1.71
CA THR A 438 13.49 24.67 -0.24
C THR A 438 13.32 23.25 0.28
N ALA A 439 13.72 22.99 1.54
CA ALA A 439 13.60 21.67 2.17
C ALA A 439 12.14 21.19 2.25
N ASN A 440 11.20 22.15 2.32
CA ASN A 440 9.78 21.92 2.53
C ASN A 440 9.03 21.71 1.21
N GLU A 441 9.73 21.69 0.07
CA GLU A 441 9.11 21.46 -1.24
C GLU A 441 8.49 20.06 -1.37
N PHE A 442 8.95 19.08 -0.58
CA PHE A 442 8.29 17.78 -0.47
C PHE A 442 6.91 17.86 0.20
N GLU A 443 6.57 18.95 0.88
CA GLU A 443 5.22 19.16 1.41
C GLU A 443 4.27 19.73 0.35
N GLN A 444 4.81 20.22 -0.77
CA GLN A 444 4.01 20.80 -1.84
C GLN A 444 3.50 19.72 -2.81
N PHE A 445 2.36 19.98 -3.45
CA PHE A 445 1.80 19.10 -4.48
C PHE A 445 2.56 19.13 -5.82
N ARG A 446 3.62 19.94 -5.92
CA ARG A 446 4.42 20.03 -7.14
C ARG A 446 5.48 18.94 -7.12
N PRO A 447 5.58 18.11 -8.19
CA PRO A 447 6.62 17.10 -8.25
C PRO A 447 8.00 17.76 -8.29
N LEU A 448 8.97 17.16 -7.60
CA LEU A 448 10.35 17.63 -7.62
C LEU A 448 11.10 17.14 -8.85
N ALA A 449 10.80 15.93 -9.29
CA ALA A 449 11.39 15.32 -10.46
C ALA A 449 10.36 15.08 -11.56
N TYR A 450 10.79 15.34 -12.79
CA TYR A 450 10.11 14.87 -13.98
C TYR A 450 10.77 13.59 -14.46
N ARG A 451 9.98 12.58 -14.83
CA ARG A 451 10.51 11.35 -15.43
C ARG A 451 10.40 11.43 -16.94
N ALA A 452 11.52 11.65 -17.61
CA ALA A 452 11.58 11.58 -19.05
C ALA A 452 11.58 10.12 -19.51
N THR A 453 10.66 9.78 -20.42
CA THR A 453 10.58 8.46 -21.06
C THR A 453 11.23 8.45 -22.44
N SER A 454 11.57 9.63 -22.95
CA SER A 454 12.24 9.83 -24.23
C SER A 454 13.26 10.95 -24.15
N THR A 455 14.20 10.93 -25.09
CA THR A 455 15.24 11.95 -25.19
C THR A 455 14.63 13.32 -25.46
N GLU A 456 13.54 13.36 -26.24
CA GLU A 456 12.77 14.57 -26.50
C GLU A 456 12.20 15.19 -25.21
N GLU A 457 11.66 14.35 -24.33
CA GLU A 457 11.17 14.79 -23.03
C GLU A 457 12.30 15.29 -22.12
N THR A 458 13.48 14.68 -22.19
CA THR A 458 14.67 15.18 -21.47
C THR A 458 15.06 16.57 -21.98
N LEU A 459 15.09 16.77 -23.30
CA LEU A 459 15.36 18.09 -23.90
C LEU A 459 14.29 19.12 -23.54
N SER A 460 13.01 18.74 -23.52
CA SER A 460 11.91 19.60 -23.09
C SER A 460 12.10 20.10 -21.64
N TRP A 461 12.58 19.24 -20.75
CA TRP A 461 12.96 19.64 -19.39
C TRP A 461 14.16 20.59 -19.38
N MET A 462 15.21 20.29 -20.15
CA MET A 462 16.40 21.15 -20.27
C MET A 462 16.06 22.53 -20.86
N GLU A 463 15.07 22.61 -21.75
CA GLU A 463 14.52 23.85 -22.30
C GLU A 463 13.54 24.56 -21.33
N HIS A 464 13.42 24.06 -20.10
CA HIS A 464 12.63 24.64 -19.00
C HIS A 464 11.12 24.67 -19.24
N ARG A 465 10.60 23.77 -20.08
CA ARG A 465 9.16 23.67 -20.38
C ARG A 465 8.36 22.94 -19.29
N VAL A 466 9.04 22.14 -18.47
CA VAL A 466 8.40 21.26 -17.49
C VAL A 466 8.29 21.90 -16.10
N GLY A 467 9.30 22.66 -15.67
CA GLY A 467 9.24 23.39 -14.38
C GLY A 467 9.63 22.60 -13.12
N THR A 468 10.16 21.38 -13.25
CA THR A 468 10.65 20.57 -12.11
C THR A 468 12.13 20.82 -11.83
N ALA A 469 12.56 20.58 -10.59
CA ALA A 469 13.96 20.80 -10.17
C ALA A 469 14.91 19.71 -10.71
N PHE A 470 14.37 18.50 -10.88
CA PHE A 470 15.11 17.35 -11.36
C PHE A 470 14.49 16.77 -12.64
N CYS A 471 15.32 16.11 -13.43
CA CYS A 471 14.91 15.20 -14.49
C CYS A 471 15.53 13.82 -14.27
N LEU A 472 14.70 12.81 -14.09
CA LEU A 472 15.08 11.41 -14.20
C LEU A 472 15.13 11.08 -15.69
N THR A 473 16.34 10.99 -16.25
CA THR A 473 16.53 10.99 -17.70
C THR A 473 16.45 9.58 -18.28
N CYS A 474 16.19 9.51 -19.58
CA CYS A 474 16.34 8.26 -20.34
C CYS A 474 17.66 8.23 -21.14
N LEU A 475 18.55 9.20 -20.94
CA LEU A 475 19.82 9.28 -21.67
C LEU A 475 20.73 8.12 -21.27
N PRO A 476 21.50 7.56 -22.22
CA PRO A 476 22.51 6.57 -21.87
C PRO A 476 23.51 7.20 -20.90
N ASN A 477 23.86 6.48 -19.83
CA ASN A 477 24.86 6.86 -18.83
C ASN A 477 24.50 8.04 -17.90
N VAL A 478 23.31 8.64 -17.98
CA VAL A 478 22.85 9.66 -17.03
C VAL A 478 21.49 9.26 -16.49
N ASP A 479 21.37 9.08 -15.17
CA ASP A 479 20.09 8.69 -14.56
C ASP A 479 19.33 9.90 -14.00
N LEU A 480 20.04 10.94 -13.57
CA LEU A 480 19.47 12.12 -12.92
C LEU A 480 20.18 13.40 -13.37
N MET A 481 19.43 14.44 -13.71
CA MET A 481 19.94 15.79 -14.00
C MET A 481 19.26 16.84 -13.12
N PHE A 482 20.01 17.86 -12.72
CA PHE A 482 19.51 19.02 -11.97
C PHE A 482 20.48 20.19 -12.06
N VAL A 483 20.04 21.39 -11.69
CA VAL A 483 20.86 22.60 -11.72
C VAL A 483 21.02 23.16 -10.31
N VAL A 484 22.23 23.57 -9.97
CA VAL A 484 22.53 24.30 -8.74
C VAL A 484 23.04 25.70 -9.06
N ARG A 485 22.73 26.66 -8.20
CA ARG A 485 23.22 28.03 -8.28
C ARG A 485 24.20 28.30 -7.15
N LEU A 486 25.37 28.84 -7.48
CA LEU A 486 26.37 29.27 -6.51
C LEU A 486 26.06 30.68 -5.98
N VAL A 487 26.69 31.05 -4.86
CA VAL A 487 26.55 32.39 -4.27
C VAL A 487 26.98 33.51 -5.23
N ASP A 488 27.97 33.27 -6.10
CA ASP A 488 28.40 34.22 -7.13
C ASP A 488 27.41 34.37 -8.31
N GLY A 489 26.30 33.63 -8.29
CA GLY A 489 25.27 33.63 -9.32
C GLY A 489 25.51 32.63 -10.45
N THR A 490 26.64 31.92 -10.47
CA THR A 490 26.95 30.90 -11.48
C THR A 490 26.03 29.69 -11.34
N PHE A 491 25.56 29.17 -12.48
CA PHE A 491 24.78 27.93 -12.53
C PHE A 491 25.64 26.75 -12.97
N ILE A 492 25.41 25.59 -12.34
CA ILE A 492 26.08 24.33 -12.64
C ILE A 492 25.03 23.28 -12.96
N LEU A 493 25.09 22.73 -14.17
CA LEU A 493 24.29 21.57 -14.56
C LEU A 493 25.00 20.31 -14.07
N VAL A 494 24.34 19.55 -13.20
CA VAL A 494 24.85 18.28 -12.69
C VAL A 494 24.21 17.14 -13.47
N ALA A 495 25.03 16.29 -14.06
CA ALA A 495 24.60 15.03 -14.66
C ALA A 495 25.10 13.87 -13.81
N LEU A 496 24.17 13.10 -13.23
CA LEU A 496 24.46 12.09 -12.24
C LEU A 496 24.14 10.68 -12.75
N LYS A 497 25.11 9.77 -12.60
CA LYS A 497 24.93 8.33 -12.75
C LYS A 497 24.70 7.70 -11.37
N ALA A 498 23.59 7.00 -11.20
CA ALA A 498 23.26 6.25 -10.00
C ALA A 498 23.62 4.77 -10.22
N ILE A 499 24.42 4.20 -9.32
CA ILE A 499 24.91 2.84 -9.46
C ILE A 499 24.62 2.07 -8.17
N VAL A 500 23.86 0.99 -8.33
CA VAL A 500 23.61 0.04 -7.24
C VAL A 500 24.65 -1.07 -7.35
N THR A 501 25.57 -1.11 -6.39
CA THR A 501 26.64 -2.12 -6.35
C THR A 501 27.15 -2.26 -4.93
N GLU A 502 27.40 -3.50 -4.52
CA GLU A 502 28.12 -3.81 -3.28
C GLU A 502 29.64 -3.84 -3.52
N GLU A 503 30.06 -3.99 -4.78
CA GLU A 503 31.48 -3.99 -5.12
C GLU A 503 32.07 -2.56 -5.06
N PRO A 504 33.27 -2.40 -4.48
CA PRO A 504 33.98 -1.13 -4.52
C PRO A 504 34.32 -0.75 -5.97
N PHE A 505 34.29 0.54 -6.26
CA PHE A 505 34.64 1.03 -7.59
C PHE A 505 36.15 1.05 -7.80
N ASP A 506 36.60 0.37 -8.84
CA ASP A 506 37.92 0.66 -9.40
C ASP A 506 37.91 2.01 -10.12
N PHE A 507 39.08 2.60 -10.20
CA PHE A 507 39.29 3.91 -10.80
C PHE A 507 38.98 3.92 -12.31
N SER A 508 39.34 2.85 -13.02
CA SER A 508 39.13 2.71 -14.47
C SER A 508 37.66 2.78 -14.86
N ARG A 509 36.79 2.15 -14.09
CA ARG A 509 35.34 2.12 -14.29
C ARG A 509 34.74 3.51 -14.11
N LEU A 510 35.18 4.26 -13.10
CA LEU A 510 34.75 5.65 -12.92
C LEU A 510 35.22 6.52 -14.06
N GLN A 511 36.47 6.37 -14.49
CA GLN A 511 36.99 7.13 -15.63
C GLN A 511 36.18 6.86 -16.89
N ALA A 512 35.82 5.59 -17.16
CA ALA A 512 34.94 5.23 -18.27
C ALA A 512 33.55 5.88 -18.15
N ILE A 513 32.95 5.86 -16.96
CA ILE A 513 31.64 6.46 -16.70
C ILE A 513 31.69 7.99 -16.89
N PHE A 514 32.69 8.68 -16.32
CA PHE A 514 32.85 10.12 -16.48
C PHE A 514 33.13 10.51 -17.92
N SER A 515 33.92 9.70 -18.64
CA SER A 515 34.16 9.90 -20.06
C SER A 515 32.85 9.79 -20.83
N ALA A 516 32.03 8.77 -20.56
CA ALA A 516 30.73 8.58 -21.20
C ALA A 516 29.69 9.66 -20.86
N MET A 517 29.84 10.38 -19.74
CA MET A 517 28.98 11.50 -19.33
C MET A 517 29.42 12.87 -19.86
N GLN A 518 30.54 12.98 -20.58
CA GLN A 518 30.96 14.26 -21.17
C GLN A 518 29.91 14.81 -22.13
N VAL A 519 29.80 16.14 -22.23
CA VAL A 519 28.80 16.83 -23.05
C VAL A 519 28.77 16.32 -24.49
N ASP A 520 29.94 16.12 -25.10
CA ASP A 520 30.08 15.59 -26.46
C ASP A 520 29.51 14.17 -26.60
N ASN A 521 29.56 13.37 -25.53
CA ASN A 521 29.06 11.99 -25.51
C ASN A 521 27.57 11.91 -25.19
N LEU A 522 26.99 12.92 -24.53
CA LEU A 522 25.52 13.03 -24.39
C LEU A 522 24.84 13.17 -25.77
N SER A 523 25.55 13.76 -26.74
CA SER A 523 25.06 13.93 -28.11
C SER A 523 25.28 12.74 -29.06
N MET A 524 26.06 11.72 -28.69
CA MET A 524 26.53 10.69 -29.64
C MET A 524 25.42 9.89 -30.35
N ASN A 525 24.19 9.91 -29.84
CA ASN A 525 23.03 9.24 -30.45
C ASN A 525 21.89 10.20 -30.82
N LEU A 526 22.13 11.51 -30.75
CA LEU A 526 21.15 12.53 -31.08
C LEU A 526 21.26 12.88 -32.56
N ASN A 527 20.12 13.09 -33.23
CA ASN A 527 20.12 13.69 -34.56
C ASN A 527 20.55 15.18 -34.48
N ASP A 528 20.96 15.76 -35.60
CA ASP A 528 21.48 17.13 -35.67
C ASP A 528 20.53 18.17 -35.05
N ALA A 529 19.22 17.99 -35.22
CA ALA A 529 18.21 18.88 -34.64
C ALA A 529 18.18 18.81 -33.11
N MET A 530 18.27 17.60 -32.55
CA MET A 530 18.31 17.36 -31.10
C MET A 530 19.64 17.82 -30.49
N GLN A 531 20.76 17.65 -31.20
CA GLN A 531 22.05 18.19 -30.78
C GLN A 531 22.02 19.71 -30.72
N LEU A 532 21.46 20.37 -31.74
CA LEU A 532 21.31 21.82 -31.76
C LEU A 532 20.44 22.30 -30.59
N ARG A 533 19.36 21.56 -30.27
CA ARG A 533 18.50 21.87 -29.12
C ARG A 533 19.18 21.64 -27.77
N LEU A 534 19.95 20.56 -27.62
CA LEU A 534 20.75 20.32 -26.43
C LEU A 534 21.74 21.48 -26.21
N LYS A 535 22.45 21.87 -27.26
CA LYS A 535 23.38 23.00 -27.22
C LYS A 535 22.66 24.30 -26.87
N PHE A 536 21.53 24.58 -27.51
CA PHE A 536 20.72 25.77 -27.20
C PHE A 536 20.21 25.76 -25.76
N ALA A 537 19.78 24.61 -25.23
CA ALA A 537 19.33 24.48 -23.85
C ALA A 537 20.47 24.75 -22.86
N LEU A 538 21.67 24.22 -23.11
CA LEU A 538 22.87 24.51 -22.32
C LEU A 538 23.27 25.99 -22.39
N ASP A 539 23.19 26.59 -23.57
CA ASP A 539 23.48 28.01 -23.81
C ASP A 539 22.40 28.93 -23.21
N SER A 540 21.18 28.43 -22.99
CA SER A 540 20.07 29.18 -22.42
C SER A 540 20.12 29.34 -20.90
N LEU A 541 21.01 28.61 -20.22
CA LEU A 541 21.23 28.77 -18.79
C LEU A 541 21.84 30.16 -18.52
N PRO A 542 21.27 30.95 -17.59
CA PRO A 542 21.76 32.30 -17.33
C PRO A 542 23.23 32.30 -16.98
N ASN A 543 23.99 33.19 -17.60
CA ASN A 543 25.42 33.27 -17.42
C ASN A 543 25.82 34.70 -17.00
N PRO A 544 25.79 35.00 -15.70
CA PRO A 544 26.11 36.34 -15.21
C PRO A 544 27.59 36.73 -15.39
N THR A 545 28.49 35.76 -15.63
CA THR A 545 29.94 35.98 -15.68
C THR A 545 30.55 35.83 -17.07
N GLY A 546 29.76 35.48 -18.10
CA GLY A 546 30.23 35.27 -19.47
C GLY A 546 30.93 33.93 -19.72
N PHE A 547 30.98 33.02 -18.74
CA PHE A 547 31.56 31.67 -18.88
C PHE A 547 30.48 30.60 -19.15
N GLN A 548 30.68 29.72 -20.14
CA GLN A 548 29.76 28.60 -20.42
C GLN A 548 29.32 27.89 -19.12
N CYS A 549 28.03 27.56 -19.01
CA CYS A 549 27.49 26.85 -17.84
C CYS A 549 28.39 25.67 -17.47
N ASN A 550 28.80 25.61 -16.21
CA ASN A 550 29.68 24.55 -15.76
C ASN A 550 28.91 23.23 -15.77
N PHE A 551 29.41 22.27 -16.52
CA PHE A 551 28.88 20.91 -16.53
C PHE A 551 29.64 20.06 -15.52
N LEU A 552 28.92 19.42 -14.60
CA LEU A 552 29.49 18.59 -13.55
C LEU A 552 29.01 17.13 -13.68
N PRO A 553 29.84 16.22 -14.21
CA PRO A 553 29.53 14.81 -14.21
C PRO A 553 29.75 14.24 -12.79
N ALA A 554 28.73 13.55 -12.28
CA ALA A 554 28.69 13.01 -10.93
C ALA A 554 28.34 11.51 -10.94
N VAL A 555 28.90 10.76 -10.00
CA VAL A 555 28.53 9.36 -9.76
C VAL A 555 28.05 9.20 -8.32
N SER A 556 26.99 8.44 -8.09
CA SER A 556 26.55 8.02 -6.76
C SER A 556 26.54 6.50 -6.69
N SER A 557 27.04 5.95 -5.59
CA SER A 557 26.95 4.51 -5.30
C SER A 557 26.23 4.24 -3.98
N PHE A 558 25.61 3.06 -3.88
CA PHE A 558 24.95 2.56 -2.67
C PHE A 558 24.85 1.02 -2.73
N PRO A 559 24.89 0.26 -1.60
CA PRO A 559 24.91 0.70 -0.19
C PRO A 559 26.25 1.21 0.30
N ASP A 560 27.34 0.67 -0.21
CA ASP A 560 28.66 1.13 0.18
C ASP A 560 28.99 2.42 -0.58
N GLY A 561 29.35 3.44 0.20
CA GLY A 561 30.01 4.61 -0.37
C GLY A 561 31.22 4.10 -1.12
N ALA A 562 31.40 4.53 -2.36
CA ALA A 562 32.56 4.13 -3.13
C ALA A 562 33.82 4.61 -2.38
N HIS A 563 34.40 3.73 -1.59
CA HIS A 563 35.64 3.99 -0.87
C HIS A 563 36.75 3.98 -1.90
N PHE A 564 36.99 5.14 -2.51
CA PHE A 564 38.02 5.28 -3.51
C PHE A 564 39.38 5.21 -2.82
N ARG A 565 40.06 4.08 -3.00
CA ARG A 565 41.52 4.06 -2.90
C ARG A 565 42.06 4.64 -4.20
N VAL A 566 42.07 5.97 -4.27
CA VAL A 566 42.71 6.64 -5.41
C VAL A 566 44.21 6.57 -5.16
N ASP A 567 44.93 5.94 -6.07
CA ASP A 567 46.38 6.10 -6.16
C ASP A 567 46.63 7.53 -6.67
N ASP A 568 47.40 8.33 -5.93
CA ASP A 568 47.52 9.79 -6.12
C ASP A 568 47.92 10.16 -7.56
N ASP A 569 48.67 9.28 -8.24
CA ASP A 569 49.12 9.47 -9.62
C ASP A 569 48.00 9.29 -10.67
N MET A 570 47.02 8.41 -10.42
CA MET A 570 45.92 8.21 -11.36
C MET A 570 44.86 9.32 -11.25
N ALA A 571 44.69 9.90 -10.06
CA ALA A 571 43.69 10.92 -9.76
C ALA A 571 43.67 12.04 -10.80
N GLN A 572 44.85 12.49 -11.24
CA GLN A 572 45.07 13.63 -12.15
C GLN A 572 44.37 13.51 -13.51
N ASN A 573 43.85 12.32 -13.87
CA ASN A 573 43.00 11.93 -15.01
C ASN A 573 41.49 12.28 -14.96
N ILE A 574 40.85 12.41 -13.79
CA ILE A 574 39.37 12.49 -13.72
C ILE A 574 38.76 13.90 -13.63
N ASN A 575 37.98 14.29 -14.64
CA ASN A 575 37.06 15.44 -14.57
C ASN A 575 35.66 14.95 -14.12
N GLY A 576 35.49 14.71 -12.83
CA GLY A 576 34.24 14.20 -12.28
C GLY A 576 34.19 14.27 -10.76
N THR A 577 33.00 14.05 -10.21
CA THR A 577 32.77 14.10 -8.77
C THR A 577 31.92 12.93 -8.29
N VAL A 578 31.94 12.67 -6.99
CA VAL A 578 31.20 11.56 -6.41
C VAL A 578 30.26 12.08 -5.34
N LEU A 579 28.99 11.70 -5.44
CA LEU A 579 28.01 11.90 -4.38
C LEU A 579 28.18 10.78 -3.34
N ASP A 580 28.92 11.09 -2.28
CA ASP A 580 29.19 10.12 -1.21
C ASP A 580 28.05 10.14 -0.17
N ILE A 581 27.14 9.16 -0.30
CA ILE A 581 26.01 8.97 0.61
C ILE A 581 26.50 8.64 2.04
N ALA A 582 27.68 8.01 2.19
CA ALA A 582 28.24 7.61 3.48
C ALA A 582 28.89 8.79 4.21
N ALA A 583 29.54 9.71 3.51
CA ALA A 583 30.13 10.94 4.08
C ALA A 583 29.14 11.83 4.85
N LEU A 584 27.84 11.57 4.71
CA LEU A 584 26.77 12.31 5.38
C LEU A 584 26.34 11.68 6.70
N ARG A 585 26.62 10.39 6.92
CA ARG A 585 26.43 9.75 8.23
C ARG A 585 27.18 10.52 9.31
N LEU A 586 28.33 11.07 8.94
CA LEU A 586 29.27 11.75 9.82
C LEU A 586 28.98 13.25 10.02
N ARG A 587 27.90 13.80 9.44
CA ARG A 587 27.64 15.25 9.44
C ARG A 587 26.40 15.59 10.27
N SER A 588 26.47 16.67 11.04
CA SER A 588 25.49 17.09 12.06
C SER A 588 24.07 17.38 11.56
N GLY A 589 23.86 17.52 10.25
CA GLY A 589 22.55 17.72 9.63
C GLY A 589 21.96 16.43 9.06
N GLN A 590 21.82 15.40 9.89
CA GLN A 590 21.23 14.12 9.47
C GLN A 590 19.76 14.32 9.10
N ILE A 591 19.40 13.89 7.90
CA ILE A 591 18.01 13.91 7.45
C ILE A 591 17.24 12.87 8.27
N MET A 592 16.11 13.26 8.83
CA MET A 592 15.32 12.38 9.68
C MET A 592 14.51 11.43 8.82
N GLN A 593 14.32 10.20 9.27
CA GLN A 593 13.37 9.28 8.65
C GLN A 593 11.95 9.87 8.59
N MET A 594 11.62 10.74 9.55
CA MET A 594 10.36 11.46 9.58
C MET A 594 10.12 12.30 8.34
N ASP A 595 11.09 13.14 7.99
CA ASP A 595 11.02 14.00 6.80
C ASP A 595 10.87 13.15 5.53
N PHE A 596 11.55 12.00 5.50
CA PHE A 596 11.45 11.06 4.39
C PHE A 596 10.07 10.41 4.28
N PHE A 597 9.50 9.99 5.41
CA PHE A 597 8.17 9.42 5.45
C PHE A 597 7.10 10.47 5.09
N ASP A 598 7.23 11.69 5.59
CA ASP A 598 6.32 12.79 5.26
C ASP A 598 6.41 13.16 3.77
N ALA A 599 7.60 13.08 3.16
CA ALA A 599 7.78 13.20 1.71
C ALA A 599 7.07 12.08 0.91
N ILE A 600 7.12 10.84 1.41
CA ILE A 600 6.34 9.72 0.82
C ILE A 600 4.84 10.01 0.94
N VAL A 601 4.36 10.46 2.10
CA VAL A 601 2.95 10.83 2.32
C VAL A 601 2.52 11.87 1.29
N SER A 602 3.23 12.99 1.19
CA SER A 602 2.93 14.03 0.22
C SER A 602 2.91 13.49 -1.21
N GLY A 603 3.93 12.72 -1.61
CA GLY A 603 4.04 12.18 -2.96
C GLY A 603 2.90 11.21 -3.31
N VAL A 604 2.49 10.35 -2.37
CA VAL A 604 1.36 9.42 -2.54
C VAL A 604 0.03 10.17 -2.63
N LEU A 605 -0.18 11.20 -1.80
CA LEU A 605 -1.40 12.00 -1.83
C LEU A 605 -1.48 12.87 -3.10
N ALA A 606 -0.35 13.41 -3.55
CA ALA A 606 -0.22 14.21 -4.76
C ALA A 606 -0.31 13.39 -6.04
N GLY A 607 0.09 12.12 -5.98
CA GLY A 607 0.49 11.36 -7.16
C GLY A 607 -0.59 10.89 -8.12
N HIS A 608 -1.78 11.50 -8.06
CA HIS A 608 -2.89 11.18 -8.94
C HIS A 608 -3.20 12.34 -9.88
N PRO A 609 -3.19 12.14 -11.21
CA PRO A 609 -3.23 13.21 -12.21
C PRO A 609 -4.55 14.00 -12.26
N ARG A 610 -5.61 13.50 -11.60
CA ARG A 610 -6.91 14.18 -11.54
C ARG A 610 -6.97 14.98 -10.25
N LYS A 611 -6.52 16.23 -10.30
CA LYS A 611 -6.99 17.25 -9.35
C LYS A 611 -8.51 17.30 -9.48
N SER A 612 -9.23 17.31 -8.36
CA SER A 612 -10.64 17.62 -8.42
C SER A 612 -10.79 19.08 -8.86
N ASP A 613 -11.68 19.38 -9.80
CA ASP A 613 -12.04 20.77 -10.19
C ASP A 613 -12.53 21.63 -9.00
N ARG A 614 -12.76 20.99 -7.83
CA ARG A 614 -13.18 21.62 -6.59
C ARG A 614 -12.02 22.06 -5.69
N GLU A 615 -10.77 21.76 -6.07
CA GLU A 615 -9.59 22.20 -5.32
C GLU A 615 -9.28 23.68 -5.63
N LEU A 616 -9.15 24.50 -4.59
CA LEU A 616 -8.64 25.86 -4.73
C LEU A 616 -7.15 25.80 -5.10
N ASP A 617 -6.73 26.61 -6.07
CA ASP A 617 -5.34 26.67 -6.57
C ASP A 617 -4.30 26.96 -5.47
N ASP A 618 -4.71 27.56 -4.36
CA ASP A 618 -3.86 27.97 -3.23
C ASP A 618 -3.74 26.94 -2.08
N SER A 619 -4.28 25.73 -2.22
CA SER A 619 -4.23 24.74 -1.13
C SER A 619 -2.82 24.13 -0.96
N THR A 620 -1.94 24.88 -0.29
CA THR A 620 -0.70 24.36 0.28
C THR A 620 -1.04 23.26 1.29
N LEU A 621 -0.52 22.06 1.06
CA LEU A 621 -0.50 21.00 2.06
C LEU A 621 0.57 21.35 3.08
N HIS A 622 0.24 21.25 4.36
CA HIS A 622 1.23 21.16 5.43
C HIS A 622 1.29 19.70 5.84
N THR A 623 2.45 19.03 5.74
CA THR A 623 2.58 17.60 6.12
C THR A 623 3.44 17.36 7.37
N SER A 624 4.33 18.30 7.74
CA SER A 624 5.18 18.14 8.94
C SER A 624 5.48 19.42 9.71
N HIS A 625 5.86 20.53 9.06
CA HIS A 625 6.44 21.70 9.77
C HIS A 625 5.44 22.45 10.69
N MET A 626 4.14 22.22 10.52
CA MET A 626 3.08 22.79 11.36
C MET A 626 2.68 21.88 12.54
N ARG A 627 3.31 20.71 12.73
CA ARG A 627 3.19 19.96 13.99
C ARG A 627 3.81 20.83 15.06
N GLN A 628 2.98 21.65 15.72
CA GLN A 628 3.42 22.37 16.91
C GLN A 628 4.07 21.36 17.85
N PRO A 629 5.24 21.67 18.44
CA PRO A 629 5.81 20.83 19.47
C PRO A 629 4.70 20.58 20.48
N HIS A 630 4.34 19.31 20.66
CA HIS A 630 3.29 18.93 21.59
C HIS A 630 3.66 19.56 22.95
N PRO A 631 2.77 20.29 23.64
CA PRO A 631 3.10 20.98 24.90
C PRO A 631 3.45 20.02 26.06
N GLN A 632 3.62 18.72 25.79
CA GLN A 632 4.15 17.73 26.70
C GLN A 632 5.50 17.22 26.14
N THR A 633 6.57 17.89 26.58
CA THR A 633 7.94 17.35 26.74
C THR A 633 8.34 16.19 25.83
N TRP A 634 8.64 16.50 24.58
CA TRP A 634 9.75 15.79 23.92
C TRP A 634 11.01 16.54 24.36
N PRO A 635 12.05 15.87 24.89
CA PRO A 635 13.31 16.57 25.15
C PRO A 635 13.77 17.16 23.83
N GLU A 636 14.01 18.47 23.80
CA GLU A 636 14.74 19.09 22.71
C GLU A 636 15.99 18.25 22.46
N ALA A 637 16.10 17.65 21.28
CA ALA A 637 17.32 16.98 20.87
C ALA A 637 18.38 18.05 20.58
N CYS A 638 18.88 18.69 21.64
CA CYS A 638 20.09 19.48 21.63
C CYS A 638 21.27 18.50 21.56
N TRP A 639 21.91 18.45 20.40
CA TRP A 639 23.15 17.72 20.17
C TRP A 639 24.31 18.72 20.17
N ASP A 640 24.74 19.13 21.37
CA ASP A 640 25.98 19.90 21.57
C ASP A 640 27.01 19.02 22.29
N GLY A 641 27.73 18.20 21.55
CA GLY A 641 28.85 17.42 22.07
C GLY A 641 29.74 16.85 20.96
N PRO A 642 31.05 17.11 20.95
CA PRO A 642 31.97 16.47 20.03
C PRO A 642 32.16 15.00 20.44
N ILE A 643 32.04 14.09 19.49
CA ILE A 643 32.47 12.70 19.66
C ILE A 643 33.99 12.68 19.39
N GLU A 644 34.79 12.51 20.44
CA GLU A 644 36.14 11.96 20.27
C GLU A 644 35.98 10.50 19.84
N ILE A 645 36.34 10.23 18.59
CA ILE A 645 36.40 8.88 18.05
C ILE A 645 37.72 8.28 18.55
N GLU A 646 37.68 7.47 19.61
CA GLU A 646 38.75 6.52 19.88
C GLU A 646 38.62 5.36 18.89
N GLU A 647 39.51 5.36 17.90
CA GLU A 647 39.78 4.25 17.00
C GLU A 647 40.31 3.05 17.79
N GLN A 648 39.47 2.04 18.02
CA GLN A 648 39.93 0.67 18.27
C GLN A 648 39.06 -0.33 17.49
N PHE A 649 39.37 -0.45 16.20
CA PHE A 649 39.08 -1.64 15.40
C PHE A 649 40.42 -2.23 14.96
N GLU A 650 41.02 -3.04 15.82
CA GLU A 650 42.01 -4.01 15.36
C GLU A 650 41.30 -5.31 14.96
N ARG A 651 41.67 -5.75 13.75
CA ARG A 651 41.32 -7.02 13.12
C ARG A 651 41.53 -8.19 14.07
N ASN A 652 40.53 -9.08 14.13
CA ASN A 652 40.80 -10.49 14.35
C ASN A 652 39.83 -11.33 13.52
N ASP A 653 40.29 -11.66 12.32
CA ASP A 653 39.82 -12.82 11.57
C ASP A 653 40.31 -14.08 12.29
N SER A 654 39.39 -14.86 12.85
CA SER A 654 39.51 -16.32 12.87
C SER A 654 38.18 -17.00 13.24
N ASN A 655 37.67 -17.77 12.28
CA ASN A 655 36.93 -19.02 12.43
C ASN A 655 36.01 -19.20 13.66
N ILE A 656 34.70 -19.05 13.46
CA ILE A 656 33.71 -19.84 14.20
C ILE A 656 32.64 -20.37 13.22
N ASN A 657 32.89 -21.58 12.73
CA ASN A 657 31.85 -22.54 12.38
C ASN A 657 31.14 -22.98 13.67
N LEU A 658 29.82 -22.85 13.74
CA LEU A 658 29.03 -23.50 14.80
C LEU A 658 27.77 -24.17 14.22
N GLU A 659 27.98 -25.30 13.57
CA GLU A 659 26.96 -26.36 13.49
C GLU A 659 27.06 -27.26 14.74
N ARG A 660 25.88 -27.66 15.23
CA ARG A 660 25.59 -28.93 15.94
C ARG A 660 26.33 -29.20 17.26
N ARG A 661 25.57 -29.08 18.36
CA ARG A 661 25.73 -29.96 19.53
C ARG A 661 24.42 -30.72 19.81
N LEU A 662 24.34 -31.91 19.22
CA LEU A 662 23.65 -33.07 19.79
C LEU A 662 24.61 -33.74 20.78
N VAL A 663 24.17 -33.95 22.03
CA VAL A 663 24.83 -34.88 22.95
C VAL A 663 24.06 -36.18 22.93
N ASN A 664 24.73 -37.22 22.44
CA ASN A 664 24.38 -38.61 22.62
C ASN A 664 24.46 -39.00 24.10
N LYS A 665 23.36 -39.55 24.63
CA LYS A 665 23.40 -40.70 25.54
C LYS A 665 22.41 -41.72 25.00
N GLY A 666 22.94 -42.85 24.52
CA GLY A 666 22.14 -43.95 23.99
C GLY A 666 21.44 -44.75 25.10
N VAL A 667 20.32 -45.37 24.75
CA VAL A 667 20.15 -46.84 24.65
C VAL A 667 18.65 -47.15 24.43
N ASN A 668 18.40 -48.05 23.47
CA ASN A 668 17.20 -48.88 23.21
C ASN A 668 15.98 -48.36 22.40
N ARG A 669 15.90 -48.90 21.17
CA ARG A 669 14.76 -49.54 20.48
C ARG A 669 13.33 -49.09 20.86
N SER A 670 12.62 -48.49 19.91
CA SER A 670 11.45 -49.09 19.22
C SER A 670 10.78 -48.07 18.28
N GLN A 671 10.14 -48.60 17.23
CA GLN A 671 9.32 -47.90 16.23
C GLN A 671 8.27 -46.97 16.87
N GLY A 672 8.01 -45.82 16.25
CA GLY A 672 6.92 -44.93 16.67
C GLY A 672 6.89 -43.61 15.88
N THR A 673 5.86 -43.49 15.04
CA THR A 673 5.15 -42.27 14.60
C THR A 673 5.66 -40.91 15.09
N ARG A 674 5.93 -39.99 14.16
CA ARG A 674 6.08 -38.56 14.43
C ARG A 674 4.86 -37.78 13.96
N ASP A 675 4.12 -37.29 14.94
CA ASP A 675 3.24 -36.14 14.89
C ASP A 675 4.03 -34.86 14.57
N SER A 676 3.44 -34.02 13.72
CA SER A 676 3.79 -32.61 13.58
C SER A 676 2.54 -31.77 13.87
N SER A 677 2.31 -31.48 15.14
CA SER A 677 1.36 -30.46 15.60
C SER A 677 2.15 -29.22 16.00
N LEU A 678 1.95 -28.10 15.30
CA LEU A 678 2.15 -26.73 15.80
C LEU A 678 1.57 -25.79 14.75
N TRP A 679 0.33 -25.34 14.95
CA TRP A 679 -0.27 -24.05 14.56
C TRP A 679 -1.73 -24.11 15.02
N THR A 680 -1.98 -23.83 16.29
CA THR A 680 -3.33 -23.58 16.81
C THR A 680 -3.49 -22.08 16.98
N GLY A 681 -4.47 -21.52 16.28
CA GLY A 681 -4.88 -20.13 16.41
C GLY A 681 -5.30 -19.82 17.85
N ARG A 682 -4.85 -18.66 18.33
CA ARG A 682 -5.23 -18.08 19.62
C ARG A 682 -6.75 -17.88 19.68
N LYS A 683 -7.44 -18.72 20.46
CA LYS A 683 -8.80 -18.44 20.95
C LYS A 683 -8.75 -17.30 21.95
N VAL A 684 -9.50 -16.22 21.68
CA VAL A 684 -9.86 -15.21 22.67
C VAL A 684 -10.87 -15.85 23.62
N SER A 685 -10.47 -16.07 24.87
CA SER A 685 -11.37 -16.54 25.92
C SER A 685 -12.17 -15.35 26.47
N ARG A 686 -13.48 -15.31 26.18
CA ARG A 686 -14.43 -14.49 26.93
C ARG A 686 -14.69 -15.17 28.27
N GLN A 687 -14.08 -14.67 29.36
CA GLN A 687 -14.49 -15.03 30.71
C GLN A 687 -15.90 -14.46 30.98
N ARG A 688 -16.90 -15.34 31.06
CA ARG A 688 -18.23 -15.04 31.58
C ARG A 688 -18.15 -14.87 33.10
N ASN A 689 -18.43 -13.66 33.59
CA ASN A 689 -18.71 -13.42 35.01
C ASN A 689 -20.03 -14.12 35.39
N LYS A 690 -19.98 -14.99 36.40
CA LYS A 690 -21.17 -15.55 37.05
C LYS A 690 -21.86 -14.48 37.91
N PRO A 691 -23.20 -14.41 37.96
CA PRO A 691 -23.89 -13.59 38.95
C PRO A 691 -23.83 -14.27 40.32
N VAL A 692 -23.45 -13.49 41.33
CA VAL A 692 -23.54 -13.86 42.74
C VAL A 692 -25.00 -13.72 43.17
N SER A 693 -25.60 -14.82 43.61
CA SER A 693 -26.88 -14.84 44.29
C SER A 693 -26.78 -14.09 45.63
N ARG A 694 -27.61 -13.06 45.82
CA ARG A 694 -27.73 -12.35 47.09
C ARG A 694 -28.99 -12.83 47.80
N ALA A 695 -28.77 -13.38 48.99
CA ALA A 695 -29.78 -13.91 49.90
C ALA A 695 -30.72 -12.83 50.42
N THR A 696 -31.97 -13.24 50.61
CA THR A 696 -33.07 -12.54 51.26
C THR A 696 -32.89 -12.52 52.80
N LYS A 697 -33.03 -11.33 53.39
CA LYS A 697 -33.49 -11.00 54.76
C LYS A 697 -33.91 -9.52 54.64
N GLY A 698 -35.16 -9.13 54.86
CA GLY A 698 -35.96 -9.33 56.07
C GLY A 698 -35.81 -8.07 56.92
N ASP A 699 -36.82 -7.20 56.89
CA ASP A 699 -37.41 -6.47 58.04
C ASP A 699 -38.02 -5.10 57.64
N ASP A 700 -39.33 -5.02 57.92
CA ASP A 700 -40.14 -3.94 58.52
C ASP A 700 -40.23 -2.52 57.90
N GLU A 701 -41.44 -2.22 57.40
CA GLU A 701 -42.37 -1.10 57.73
C GLU A 701 -41.87 0.35 58.03
N PRO A 702 -42.74 1.39 57.99
CA PRO A 702 -43.89 1.63 57.12
C PRO A 702 -43.97 3.10 56.61
N SER A 703 -44.99 3.32 55.77
CA SER A 703 -45.90 4.47 55.82
C SER A 703 -45.70 5.68 54.88
N ARG A 704 -46.78 5.88 54.11
CA ARG A 704 -47.52 7.14 53.86
C ARG A 704 -47.29 7.92 52.56
N ARG A 705 -48.39 7.86 51.80
CA ARG A 705 -48.98 8.75 50.79
C ARG A 705 -48.53 8.58 49.36
#